data_AF-A0A2S9XFE9-F1
#
_entry.id   AF-A0A2S9XFE9-F1
#
_cell.length_a   1.000
_cell.length_b   1.000
_cell.length_c   1.000
_cell.angle_alpha   90.00
_cell.angle_beta   90.00
_cell.angle_gamma   90.00
#
_symmetry.space_group_name_H-M   'P 1'
#
loop_
_entity.id
_entity.type
_entity.pdbx_description
1 polymer ?
#
loop_
_entity_poly.entity_id
_entity_poly.type
_entity_poly.pdbx_seq_one_letter_code
_entity_poly.pdbx_strand_id
1 'polypeptide(L)'
;MIDGASKDAMLAARSLMDIPGADNAAAIRTRADRMIREGIEDDAARGLAVDLAWALARGLDGKDRKRLEQLAKAVKLEPADDRPKRAEGTREALEDMARDHAEGRKRLGQRAAATSDERATRFVRERRARPAPRALEQVRSKPLAELTPGHEWTFVRVGNAGLFATSLEGLLRRLAPANATDAYLVRTLIYENLLQGSFALLGDAGGLDLSAPIECVSPKGSESFACAATVADRDAVLTTLAARELGDDAGVAVPLSLATEFAGLPLTLGSLPVMLHSLIEAPEDELEPDDSPQIAAERLRLTRTIAGHQLEYYATVELHENRLIVDSEHYLFVGDRLLVFSGSDLAEQLLREPPSGASTLAADPEFAKAVAGWRDGVALQAVDFSGDLGLPEVALEVVLDNEGLEFSARAIGDHQSIGQFGDLERLLPDQHVAAASVALEPDALREYFEDADLDRCAGHGSGVAPASPPAAGVQACGLSADDKLPPLELAEAAPAVLLGWYPEVGSALWQDWVLVMPIDAGLKAAMKRQRVPTPAAGELLEHAGLFFVSRDGALIVASTRALAEDAKDSPLARAGIEGPRRFAAFSLDGQRAAAVVRALAERYSGDRRADYLRLVATVIGLVQRVQLRGEWTHNSADDGVLTASLALNLAESEEQLALIDRWLASPEVGNASKLPRRLSQADTDSGLAYVIQVDDAEHFARSAVPKDNPRMSVEVLGPDQLRLRVLPSRAVPSNTVHVLTAEQRERLLGSDNMVRAKDQKIRDVANQLRIAGDDVATVAAVVSWVHQKVHYEITPNSLDAVTILERGQGDCTEYALLTVTILRAAGIPARLQEGMAASGDEMVAHAWVAWHDGTRWREVDPTAGTASVSAGHLEIEVVDVLAMISLGQFEVTAIEQIEP
;
A
#
# COMPACT_ATOMS: atom_id res chain seq x y z
N MET A 1 -25.73 -22.51 21.88
CA MET A 1 -24.56 -22.32 20.99
C MET A 1 -23.31 -21.90 21.77
N ILE A 2 -23.38 -20.93 22.69
CA ILE A 2 -22.21 -20.51 23.52
C ILE A 2 -21.66 -21.65 24.40
N ASP A 3 -22.51 -22.59 24.84
CA ASP A 3 -22.09 -23.78 25.60
C ASP A 3 -21.63 -24.98 24.74
N GLY A 4 -21.51 -24.79 23.42
CA GLY A 4 -21.12 -25.83 22.44
C GLY A 4 -19.62 -26.10 22.36
N ALA A 5 -19.18 -26.77 21.28
CA ALA A 5 -17.76 -26.90 20.98
C ALA A 5 -17.12 -25.52 20.77
N SER A 6 -15.80 -25.39 20.96
CA SER A 6 -15.13 -24.07 20.91
C SER A 6 -15.40 -23.31 19.61
N LYS A 7 -15.44 -24.02 18.46
CA LYS A 7 -15.77 -23.44 17.15
C LYS A 7 -17.20 -22.86 17.08
N ASP A 8 -18.19 -23.62 17.55
CA ASP A 8 -19.60 -23.17 17.54
C ASP A 8 -19.84 -22.00 18.51
N ALA A 9 -19.16 -22.04 19.66
CA ALA A 9 -19.23 -21.01 20.67
C ALA A 9 -18.56 -19.70 20.19
N MET A 10 -17.45 -19.81 19.45
CA MET A 10 -16.73 -18.67 18.86
C MET A 10 -17.63 -17.96 17.85
N LEU A 11 -18.24 -18.70 16.92
CA LEU A 11 -19.20 -18.15 15.97
C LEU A 11 -20.38 -17.46 16.68
N ALA A 12 -20.92 -18.10 17.71
CA ALA A 12 -22.00 -17.51 18.51
C ALA A 12 -21.57 -16.23 19.25
N ALA A 13 -20.37 -16.19 19.83
CA ALA A 13 -19.85 -15.01 20.50
C ALA A 13 -19.61 -13.84 19.51
N ARG A 14 -19.03 -14.13 18.34
CA ARG A 14 -18.80 -13.14 17.27
C ARG A 14 -20.11 -12.55 16.71
N SER A 15 -21.20 -13.31 16.71
CA SER A 15 -22.51 -12.80 16.30
C SER A 15 -23.16 -11.80 17.27
N LEU A 16 -22.59 -11.57 18.47
CA LEU A 16 -23.08 -10.57 19.42
C LEU A 16 -22.65 -9.17 18.99
N MET A 17 -23.50 -8.52 18.19
CA MET A 17 -23.26 -7.16 17.70
C MET A 17 -23.41 -6.10 18.83
N ASP A 18 -24.34 -6.33 19.77
CA ASP A 18 -24.65 -5.41 20.87
C ASP A 18 -24.14 -5.89 22.23
N ILE A 19 -24.23 -5.01 23.24
CA ILE A 19 -23.89 -5.34 24.62
C ILE A 19 -24.72 -6.56 25.04
N PRO A 20 -24.09 -7.65 25.50
CA PRO A 20 -24.83 -8.84 25.88
C PRO A 20 -25.86 -8.50 26.96
N GLY A 21 -27.12 -8.92 26.74
CA GLY A 21 -28.13 -8.91 27.78
C GLY A 21 -27.70 -9.75 28.99
N ALA A 22 -28.36 -9.56 30.13
CA ALA A 22 -27.96 -10.17 31.40
C ALA A 22 -27.77 -11.70 31.31
N ASP A 23 -28.65 -12.40 30.59
CA ASP A 23 -28.60 -13.85 30.41
C ASP A 23 -27.41 -14.29 29.55
N ASN A 24 -27.16 -13.60 28.43
CA ASN A 24 -26.00 -13.88 27.57
C ASN A 24 -24.69 -13.57 28.31
N ALA A 25 -24.64 -12.48 29.07
CA ALA A 25 -23.50 -12.14 29.91
C ALA A 25 -23.23 -13.20 30.98
N ALA A 26 -24.28 -13.78 31.58
CA ALA A 26 -24.13 -14.88 32.53
C ALA A 26 -23.56 -16.14 31.87
N ALA A 27 -24.06 -16.50 30.68
CA ALA A 27 -23.55 -17.64 29.91
C ALA A 27 -22.07 -17.46 29.52
N ILE A 28 -21.70 -16.28 29.02
CA ILE A 28 -20.31 -15.92 28.70
C ILE A 28 -19.39 -16.08 29.93
N ARG A 29 -19.83 -15.58 31.10
CA ARG A 29 -19.06 -15.73 32.35
C ARG A 29 -18.88 -17.19 32.74
N THR A 30 -19.93 -18.00 32.67
CA THR A 30 -19.86 -19.44 32.96
C THR A 30 -18.89 -20.16 32.03
N ARG A 31 -18.88 -19.82 30.74
CA ARG A 31 -17.96 -20.39 29.75
C ARG A 31 -16.51 -19.96 30.01
N ALA A 32 -16.26 -18.68 30.26
CA ALA A 32 -14.94 -18.17 30.63
C ALA A 32 -14.41 -18.83 31.91
N ASP A 33 -15.24 -18.97 32.96
CA ASP A 33 -14.87 -19.64 34.20
C ASP A 33 -14.50 -21.11 33.99
N ARG A 34 -15.14 -21.78 33.01
CA ARG A 34 -14.80 -23.15 32.63
C ARG A 34 -13.43 -23.23 31.95
N MET A 35 -13.16 -22.34 30.98
CA MET A 35 -11.87 -22.29 30.29
C MET A 35 -10.72 -21.97 31.25
N ILE A 36 -10.94 -21.07 32.22
CA ILE A 36 -9.96 -20.77 33.27
C ILE A 36 -9.58 -22.03 34.07
N ARG A 37 -10.55 -22.91 34.35
CA ARG A 37 -10.29 -24.15 35.10
C ARG A 37 -9.65 -25.24 34.25
N GLU A 38 -10.05 -25.36 32.99
CA GLU A 38 -9.60 -26.41 32.08
C GLU A 38 -8.23 -26.11 31.45
N GLY A 39 -7.86 -24.82 31.36
CA GLY A 39 -6.70 -24.38 30.59
C GLY A 39 -7.04 -24.14 29.12
N ILE A 40 -6.26 -23.31 28.45
CA ILE A 40 -6.42 -22.96 27.04
C ILE A 40 -5.17 -23.45 26.31
N GLU A 41 -5.32 -24.54 25.56
CA GLU A 41 -4.18 -25.30 25.00
C GLU A 41 -4.18 -25.42 23.47
N ASP A 42 -5.27 -25.04 22.78
CA ASP A 42 -5.40 -25.11 21.32
C ASP A 42 -5.91 -23.79 20.71
N ASP A 43 -5.74 -23.64 19.40
CA ASP A 43 -6.09 -22.41 18.68
C ASP A 43 -7.56 -22.01 18.75
N ALA A 44 -8.47 -22.99 18.68
CA ALA A 44 -9.91 -22.70 18.76
C ALA A 44 -10.32 -22.23 20.15
N ALA A 45 -9.70 -22.79 21.20
CA ALA A 45 -9.88 -22.34 22.57
C ALA A 45 -9.28 -20.94 22.79
N ARG A 46 -8.12 -20.63 22.19
CA ARG A 46 -7.53 -19.29 22.23
C ARG A 46 -8.44 -18.26 21.55
N GLY A 47 -8.92 -18.53 20.34
CA GLY A 47 -9.86 -17.66 19.62
C GLY A 47 -11.15 -17.39 20.42
N LEU A 48 -11.76 -18.44 20.98
CA LEU A 48 -12.93 -18.28 21.85
C LEU A 48 -12.61 -17.45 23.11
N ALA A 49 -11.43 -17.61 23.71
CA ALA A 49 -11.05 -16.85 24.90
C ALA A 49 -11.02 -15.34 24.63
N VAL A 50 -10.46 -14.95 23.48
CA VAL A 50 -10.43 -13.55 23.03
C VAL A 50 -11.85 -13.00 22.86
N ASP A 51 -12.73 -13.73 22.17
CA ASP A 51 -14.11 -13.28 21.94
C ASP A 51 -14.93 -13.15 23.24
N LEU A 52 -14.77 -14.10 24.17
CA LEU A 52 -15.40 -14.02 25.49
C LEU A 52 -14.86 -12.85 26.31
N ALA A 53 -13.55 -12.63 26.29
CA ALA A 53 -12.92 -11.52 26.98
C ALA A 53 -13.36 -10.17 26.42
N TRP A 54 -13.50 -10.04 25.10
CA TRP A 54 -14.03 -8.84 24.44
C TRP A 54 -15.44 -8.51 24.94
N ALA A 55 -16.33 -9.51 24.93
CA ALA A 55 -17.70 -9.33 25.40
C ALA A 55 -17.78 -8.96 26.90
N LEU A 56 -16.90 -9.52 27.74
CA LEU A 56 -16.84 -9.21 29.18
C LEU A 56 -16.22 -7.83 29.46
N ALA A 57 -15.13 -7.47 28.77
CA ALA A 57 -14.40 -6.22 28.96
C ALA A 57 -15.27 -4.99 28.64
N ARG A 58 -15.97 -5.04 27.51
CA ARG A 58 -16.98 -4.04 27.11
C ARG A 58 -18.15 -3.92 28.11
N GLY A 59 -18.35 -4.95 28.93
CA GLY A 59 -19.27 -4.99 30.06
C GLY A 59 -19.06 -3.89 31.10
N LEU A 60 -17.78 -3.55 31.36
CA LEU A 60 -17.34 -2.73 32.50
C LEU A 60 -18.00 -3.14 33.82
N ASP A 61 -18.24 -4.44 34.05
CA ASP A 61 -18.69 -4.97 35.34
C ASP A 61 -17.47 -5.27 36.22
N GLY A 62 -17.43 -4.68 37.42
CA GLY A 62 -16.31 -4.87 38.35
C GLY A 62 -16.06 -6.34 38.74
N LYS A 63 -17.05 -7.22 38.57
CA LYS A 63 -16.92 -8.67 38.81
C LYS A 63 -16.08 -9.39 37.76
N ASP A 64 -15.89 -8.80 36.58
CA ASP A 64 -15.22 -9.45 35.45
C ASP A 64 -13.72 -9.16 35.37
N ARG A 65 -13.21 -8.13 36.08
CA ARG A 65 -11.76 -7.82 36.10
C ARG A 65 -10.88 -9.04 36.41
N LYS A 66 -11.18 -9.72 37.52
CA LYS A 66 -10.40 -10.91 37.93
C LYS A 66 -10.54 -12.05 36.92
N ARG A 67 -11.68 -12.15 36.25
CA ARG A 67 -11.95 -13.20 35.25
C ARG A 67 -11.11 -12.97 34.01
N LEU A 68 -11.01 -11.73 33.53
CA LEU A 68 -10.14 -11.36 32.40
C LEU A 68 -8.66 -11.67 32.71
N GLU A 69 -8.17 -11.23 33.87
CA GLU A 69 -6.79 -11.53 34.33
C GLU A 69 -6.52 -13.04 34.46
N GLN A 70 -7.52 -13.81 34.88
CA GLN A 70 -7.39 -15.26 35.01
C GLN A 70 -7.47 -15.98 33.67
N LEU A 71 -8.23 -15.45 32.70
CA LEU A 71 -8.33 -16.01 31.37
C LEU A 71 -7.00 -15.91 30.63
N ALA A 72 -6.32 -14.75 30.72
CA ALA A 72 -4.96 -14.59 30.22
C ALA A 72 -3.99 -15.63 30.82
N LYS A 73 -4.01 -15.81 32.14
CA LYS A 73 -3.18 -16.79 32.85
C LYS A 73 -3.51 -18.25 32.53
N ALA A 74 -4.69 -18.53 31.99
CA ALA A 74 -5.11 -19.87 31.62
C ALA A 74 -4.54 -20.31 30.27
N VAL A 75 -4.00 -19.39 29.47
CA VAL A 75 -3.29 -19.69 28.22
C VAL A 75 -1.97 -20.41 28.53
N LYS A 76 -1.80 -21.60 27.94
CA LYS A 76 -0.55 -22.38 28.06
C LYS A 76 0.47 -21.88 27.05
N LEU A 77 1.66 -21.52 27.52
CA LEU A 77 2.78 -21.11 26.65
C LEU A 77 3.49 -22.29 25.99
N GLU A 78 3.29 -23.49 26.52
CA GLU A 78 3.62 -24.75 25.87
C GLU A 78 2.30 -25.43 25.48
N PRO A 79 1.63 -24.97 24.39
CA PRO A 79 0.30 -25.44 24.04
C PRO A 79 0.35 -26.81 23.35
N ALA A 80 -0.78 -27.52 23.33
CA ALA A 80 -0.88 -28.85 22.75
C ALA A 80 -0.78 -28.86 21.21
N ASP A 81 -0.94 -27.69 20.58
CA ASP A 81 -0.83 -27.49 19.14
C ASP A 81 0.55 -27.01 18.67
N ASP A 82 1.55 -27.00 19.57
CA ASP A 82 2.95 -26.64 19.27
C ASP A 82 3.11 -25.24 18.67
N ARG A 83 2.24 -24.30 19.06
CA ARG A 83 2.26 -22.88 18.63
C ARG A 83 2.51 -21.91 19.81
N PRO A 84 3.70 -21.93 20.44
CA PRO A 84 4.00 -21.15 21.65
C PRO A 84 3.91 -19.64 21.43
N LYS A 85 4.44 -19.09 20.32
CA LYS A 85 4.38 -17.64 20.02
C LYS A 85 2.94 -17.12 19.92
N ARG A 86 2.08 -17.85 19.21
CA ARG A 86 0.64 -17.50 19.08
C ARG A 86 -0.07 -17.56 20.43
N ALA A 87 0.35 -18.46 21.32
CA ALA A 87 -0.15 -18.51 22.69
C ALA A 87 0.34 -17.33 23.53
N GLU A 88 1.60 -16.90 23.38
CA GLU A 88 2.15 -15.68 24.01
C GLU A 88 1.37 -14.43 23.58
N GLY A 89 1.22 -14.21 22.27
CA GLY A 89 0.45 -13.07 21.74
C GLY A 89 -1.03 -13.10 22.16
N THR A 90 -1.64 -14.29 22.24
CA THR A 90 -3.01 -14.41 22.78
C THR A 90 -3.08 -14.00 24.25
N ARG A 91 -2.11 -14.44 25.06
CA ARG A 91 -2.06 -14.07 26.48
C ARG A 91 -1.91 -12.56 26.63
N GLU A 92 -1.00 -11.94 25.89
CA GLU A 92 -0.78 -10.49 25.91
C GLU A 92 -2.05 -9.73 25.53
N ALA A 93 -2.71 -10.11 24.44
CA ALA A 93 -3.98 -9.51 24.03
C ALA A 93 -5.08 -9.61 25.11
N LEU A 94 -5.14 -10.73 25.85
CA LEU A 94 -6.07 -10.90 26.97
C LEU A 94 -5.68 -10.04 28.18
N GLU A 95 -4.39 -9.86 28.46
CA GLU A 95 -3.90 -8.96 29.50
C GLU A 95 -4.18 -7.50 29.16
N ASP A 96 -3.96 -7.07 27.92
CA ASP A 96 -4.35 -5.75 27.42
C ASP A 96 -5.83 -5.49 27.59
N MET A 97 -6.67 -6.46 27.22
CA MET A 97 -8.11 -6.33 27.38
C MET A 97 -8.54 -6.24 28.85
N ALA A 98 -7.79 -6.89 29.77
CA ALA A 98 -7.98 -6.71 31.21
C ALA A 98 -7.57 -5.31 31.68
N ARG A 99 -6.45 -4.76 31.15
CA ARG A 99 -6.00 -3.38 31.38
C ARG A 99 -7.03 -2.37 30.89
N ASP A 100 -7.50 -2.51 29.66
CA ASP A 100 -8.53 -1.67 29.04
C ASP A 100 -9.85 -1.69 29.80
N HIS A 101 -10.29 -2.86 30.27
CA HIS A 101 -11.44 -2.96 31.15
C HIS A 101 -11.22 -2.19 32.46
N ALA A 102 -10.05 -2.32 33.09
CA ALA A 102 -9.74 -1.62 34.33
C ALA A 102 -9.68 -0.10 34.15
N GLU A 103 -9.07 0.38 33.07
CA GLU A 103 -9.01 1.79 32.72
C GLU A 103 -10.40 2.33 32.34
N GLY A 104 -11.17 1.59 31.53
CA GLY A 104 -12.55 1.94 31.19
C GLY A 104 -13.44 2.06 32.44
N ARG A 105 -13.29 1.16 33.43
CA ARG A 105 -13.99 1.26 34.72
C ARG A 105 -13.65 2.53 35.49
N LYS A 106 -12.37 2.92 35.48
CA LYS A 106 -11.88 4.14 36.13
C LYS A 106 -12.42 5.38 35.42
N ARG A 107 -12.35 5.43 34.09
CA ARG A 107 -12.91 6.49 33.23
C ARG A 107 -14.43 6.61 33.32
N LEU A 108 -15.15 5.50 33.51
CA LEU A 108 -16.60 5.50 33.72
C LEU A 108 -17.02 6.27 34.99
N GLY A 109 -16.16 6.26 36.02
CA GLY A 109 -16.36 7.05 37.25
C GLY A 109 -15.99 8.53 37.12
N GLN A 110 -15.31 8.92 36.03
CA GLN A 110 -14.91 10.29 35.76
C GLN A 110 -15.96 11.02 34.91
N ARG A 111 -15.94 12.36 34.94
CA ARG A 111 -16.81 13.22 34.11
C ARG A 111 -16.17 13.68 32.80
N ALA A 112 -14.91 13.32 32.54
CA ALA A 112 -14.21 13.67 31.30
C ALA A 112 -14.98 13.12 30.08
N ALA A 113 -14.99 13.87 28.98
CA ALA A 113 -15.59 13.42 27.73
C ALA A 113 -14.88 12.18 27.19
N ALA A 114 -15.61 11.32 26.47
CA ALA A 114 -15.12 10.06 25.93
C ALA A 114 -15.14 10.14 24.39
N THR A 115 -14.13 10.80 23.83
CA THR A 115 -14.08 11.23 22.42
C THR A 115 -13.08 10.45 21.56
N SER A 116 -11.98 9.93 22.13
CA SER A 116 -11.10 8.99 21.45
C SER A 116 -11.74 7.63 21.20
N ASP A 117 -11.06 6.80 20.42
CA ASP A 117 -11.51 5.46 20.09
C ASP A 117 -10.67 4.33 20.72
N GLU A 118 -9.77 4.70 21.63
CA GLU A 118 -9.15 3.76 22.57
C GLU A 118 -10.21 2.83 23.18
N ARG A 119 -9.92 1.52 23.26
CA ARG A 119 -10.89 0.51 23.71
C ARG A 119 -11.56 0.88 25.03
N ALA A 120 -10.80 1.36 26.01
CA ALA A 120 -11.32 1.84 27.29
C ALA A 120 -12.32 3.01 27.14
N THR A 121 -12.03 3.98 26.27
CA THR A 121 -12.92 5.12 25.97
C THR A 121 -14.21 4.66 25.27
N ARG A 122 -14.08 3.77 24.27
CA ARG A 122 -15.21 3.20 23.54
C ARG A 122 -16.17 2.48 24.50
N PHE A 123 -15.64 1.65 25.40
CA PHE A 123 -16.44 0.97 26.44
C PHE A 123 -17.19 1.94 27.34
N VAL A 124 -16.59 3.09 27.70
CA VAL A 124 -17.24 4.13 28.49
C VAL A 124 -18.35 4.82 27.71
N ARG A 125 -18.11 5.17 26.44
CA ARG A 125 -19.06 5.83 25.55
C ARG A 125 -20.35 5.01 25.40
N GLU A 126 -20.23 3.70 25.21
CA GLU A 126 -21.37 2.78 25.13
C GLU A 126 -22.22 2.69 26.41
N ARG A 127 -21.68 3.11 27.56
CA ARG A 127 -22.37 3.08 28.86
C ARG A 127 -22.98 4.41 29.28
N ARG A 128 -22.61 5.49 28.60
CA ARG A 128 -23.12 6.82 28.89
C ARG A 128 -24.38 7.11 28.08
N ALA A 129 -25.20 8.03 28.58
CA ALA A 129 -26.36 8.49 27.82
C ALA A 129 -25.88 9.19 26.54
N ARG A 130 -26.43 8.77 25.39
CA ARG A 130 -26.14 9.41 24.10
C ARG A 130 -26.69 10.84 24.09
N PRO A 131 -25.92 11.83 23.60
CA PRO A 131 -26.42 13.19 23.44
C PRO A 131 -27.60 13.28 22.45
N ALA A 132 -28.28 14.44 22.43
CA ALA A 132 -29.36 14.68 21.49
C ALA A 132 -28.83 14.70 20.04
N PRO A 133 -29.60 14.17 19.06
CA PRO A 133 -29.32 14.36 17.65
C PRO A 133 -29.19 15.83 17.24
N ARG A 134 -28.30 16.11 16.29
CA ARG A 134 -28.23 17.42 15.63
C ARG A 134 -29.40 17.61 14.67
N ALA A 135 -29.77 18.86 14.44
CA ALA A 135 -30.68 19.20 13.35
C ALA A 135 -29.96 19.04 12.00
N LEU A 136 -30.70 18.61 10.96
CA LEU A 136 -30.15 18.41 9.61
C LEU A 136 -29.47 19.67 9.05
N GLU A 137 -29.99 20.85 9.39
CA GLU A 137 -29.40 22.14 8.97
C GLU A 137 -28.02 22.39 9.60
N GLN A 138 -27.79 21.95 10.85
CA GLN A 138 -26.47 22.03 11.47
C GLN A 138 -25.49 21.07 10.78
N VAL A 139 -25.94 19.85 10.47
CA VAL A 139 -25.13 18.85 9.75
C VAL A 139 -24.78 19.34 8.34
N ARG A 140 -25.70 20.05 7.69
CA ARG A 140 -25.49 20.63 6.35
C ARG A 140 -24.46 21.75 6.34
N SER A 141 -24.58 22.72 7.26
CA SER A 141 -23.91 24.02 7.16
C SER A 141 -22.55 24.12 7.86
N LYS A 142 -22.29 23.25 8.85
CA LYS A 142 -21.07 23.34 9.68
C LYS A 142 -19.87 22.60 9.07
N PRO A 143 -18.65 23.17 9.06
CA PRO A 143 -17.44 22.43 8.71
C PRO A 143 -17.29 21.14 9.53
N LEU A 144 -16.57 20.14 9.02
CA LEU A 144 -16.44 18.86 9.70
C LEU A 144 -15.83 19.02 11.09
N ALA A 145 -14.82 19.88 11.25
CA ALA A 145 -14.20 20.19 12.55
C ALA A 145 -15.19 20.80 13.58
N GLU A 146 -16.28 21.44 13.16
CA GLU A 146 -17.33 21.92 14.07
C GLU A 146 -18.33 20.81 14.46
N LEU A 147 -18.38 19.70 13.73
CA LEU A 147 -19.19 18.53 14.07
C LEU A 147 -18.43 17.58 15.00
N THR A 148 -17.10 17.54 14.88
CA THR A 148 -16.20 16.65 15.62
C THR A 148 -16.07 17.04 17.11
N PRO A 149 -16.32 16.12 18.06
CA PRO A 149 -16.26 16.42 19.49
C PRO A 149 -14.88 16.15 20.12
N GLY A 150 -14.31 17.12 20.85
CA GLY A 150 -13.02 16.98 21.53
C GLY A 150 -11.82 17.26 20.62
N HIS A 151 -10.61 17.07 21.16
CA HIS A 151 -9.33 17.33 20.47
C HIS A 151 -8.55 16.06 20.10
N GLU A 152 -8.98 14.87 20.55
CA GLU A 152 -8.30 13.59 20.28
C GLU A 152 -8.62 13.04 18.88
N TRP A 153 -8.34 13.83 17.83
CA TRP A 153 -8.72 13.53 16.44
C TRP A 153 -7.65 13.95 15.47
N THR A 154 -7.28 13.08 14.55
CA THR A 154 -6.62 13.49 13.31
C THR A 154 -7.64 14.23 12.44
N PHE A 155 -7.29 15.41 11.91
CA PHE A 155 -8.11 16.18 10.97
C PHE A 155 -7.32 16.43 9.69
N VAL A 156 -7.91 16.12 8.55
CA VAL A 156 -7.29 16.28 7.23
C VAL A 156 -8.16 17.16 6.35
N ARG A 157 -7.53 18.02 5.55
CA ARG A 157 -8.18 18.89 4.58
C ARG A 157 -7.36 18.96 3.28
N VAL A 158 -8.06 18.89 2.16
CA VAL A 158 -7.53 19.30 0.85
C VAL A 158 -8.39 20.46 0.37
N GLY A 159 -7.78 21.63 0.17
CA GLY A 159 -8.49 22.86 -0.20
C GLY A 159 -9.11 22.80 -1.59
N ASN A 160 -8.42 22.15 -2.55
CA ASN A 160 -8.89 21.92 -3.90
C ASN A 160 -8.55 20.48 -4.32
N ALA A 161 -9.54 19.59 -4.23
CA ALA A 161 -9.35 18.17 -4.49
C ALA A 161 -8.92 17.86 -5.93
N GLY A 162 -9.42 18.62 -6.91
CA GLY A 162 -9.12 18.39 -8.33
C GLY A 162 -7.68 18.75 -8.69
N LEU A 163 -7.18 19.89 -8.17
CA LEU A 163 -5.78 20.27 -8.32
C LEU A 163 -4.86 19.28 -7.61
N PHE A 164 -5.20 18.84 -6.39
CA PHE A 164 -4.46 17.81 -5.67
C PHE A 164 -4.37 16.50 -6.45
N ALA A 165 -5.51 15.98 -6.92
CA ALA A 165 -5.58 14.75 -7.70
C ALA A 165 -4.76 14.86 -8.99
N THR A 166 -4.88 15.97 -9.72
CA THR A 166 -4.12 16.21 -10.97
C THR A 166 -2.62 16.33 -10.71
N SER A 167 -2.21 17.00 -9.64
CA SER A 167 -0.80 17.12 -9.24
C SER A 167 -0.21 15.77 -8.87
N LEU A 168 -0.94 14.97 -8.09
CA LEU A 168 -0.53 13.62 -7.70
C LEU A 168 -0.41 12.72 -8.94
N GLU A 169 -1.43 12.72 -9.81
CA GLU A 169 -1.41 11.96 -11.06
C GLU A 169 -0.23 12.36 -11.94
N GLY A 170 0.03 13.67 -12.10
CA GLY A 170 1.15 14.18 -12.88
C GLY A 170 2.52 13.77 -12.34
N LEU A 171 2.67 13.72 -11.02
CA LEU A 171 3.88 13.25 -10.35
C LEU A 171 4.05 11.74 -10.51
N LEU A 172 3.00 10.95 -10.32
CA LEU A 172 3.04 9.50 -10.44
C LEU A 172 3.31 9.03 -11.88
N ARG A 173 2.73 9.70 -12.89
CA ARG A 173 3.05 9.48 -14.31
C ARG A 173 4.52 9.73 -14.65
N ARG A 174 5.22 10.55 -13.86
CA ARG A 174 6.62 10.90 -14.07
C ARG A 174 7.59 10.03 -13.28
N LEU A 175 7.12 9.10 -12.46
CA LEU A 175 8.01 8.21 -11.72
C LEU A 175 8.93 7.43 -12.67
N ALA A 176 10.23 7.44 -12.34
CA ALA A 176 11.27 6.74 -13.07
C ALA A 176 11.77 5.55 -12.21
N PRO A 177 11.27 4.34 -12.46
CA PRO A 177 11.79 3.13 -11.82
C PRO A 177 13.24 2.87 -12.24
N ALA A 178 13.94 2.00 -11.52
CA ALA A 178 15.36 1.73 -11.81
C ALA A 178 15.59 0.78 -13.00
N ASN A 179 14.61 -0.08 -13.31
CA ASN A 179 14.69 -1.10 -14.37
C ASN A 179 13.29 -1.50 -14.88
N ALA A 180 13.24 -2.41 -15.86
CA ALA A 180 12.01 -2.90 -16.48
C ALA A 180 11.04 -3.60 -15.53
N THR A 181 11.55 -4.46 -14.65
CA THR A 181 10.73 -5.19 -13.68
C THR A 181 10.08 -4.24 -12.69
N ASP A 182 10.85 -3.28 -12.18
CA ASP A 182 10.34 -2.21 -11.33
C ASP A 182 9.33 -1.35 -12.07
N ALA A 183 9.58 -1.05 -13.36
CA ALA A 183 8.64 -0.29 -14.19
C ALA A 183 7.28 -0.94 -14.30
N TYR A 184 7.26 -2.26 -14.45
CA TYR A 184 6.03 -3.02 -14.53
C TYR A 184 5.27 -2.95 -13.20
N LEU A 185 5.93 -3.29 -12.08
CA LEU A 185 5.34 -3.29 -10.74
C LEU A 185 4.80 -1.90 -10.35
N VAL A 186 5.58 -0.85 -10.61
CA VAL A 186 5.20 0.52 -10.32
C VAL A 186 3.98 0.92 -11.14
N ARG A 187 3.94 0.52 -12.43
CA ARG A 187 2.78 0.79 -13.28
C ARG A 187 1.55 0.03 -12.76
N THR A 188 1.66 -1.24 -12.40
CA THR A 188 0.55 -2.00 -11.79
C THR A 188 0.05 -1.32 -10.52
N LEU A 189 0.93 -0.98 -9.57
CA LEU A 189 0.57 -0.30 -8.33
C LEU A 189 -0.13 1.04 -8.58
N ILE A 190 0.35 1.83 -9.56
CA ILE A 190 -0.27 3.10 -9.94
C ILE A 190 -1.63 2.87 -10.60
N TYR A 191 -1.74 1.93 -11.55
CA TYR A 191 -2.98 1.68 -12.30
C TYR A 191 -4.08 1.08 -11.41
N GLU A 192 -3.74 0.11 -10.57
CA GLU A 192 -4.67 -0.50 -9.61
C GLU A 192 -5.19 0.54 -8.61
N ASN A 193 -4.29 1.33 -8.01
CA ASN A 193 -4.71 2.30 -7.00
C ASN A 193 -5.40 3.55 -7.58
N LEU A 194 -4.90 4.14 -8.68
CA LEU A 194 -5.43 5.42 -9.21
C LEU A 194 -6.53 5.28 -10.25
N LEU A 195 -6.51 4.25 -11.10
CA LEU A 195 -7.42 4.17 -12.24
C LEU A 195 -8.55 3.17 -12.05
N GLN A 196 -8.36 2.14 -11.22
CA GLN A 196 -9.38 1.10 -11.01
C GLN A 196 -9.93 1.04 -9.58
N GLY A 197 -9.20 1.48 -8.56
CA GLY A 197 -9.64 1.41 -7.16
C GLY A 197 -10.01 2.75 -6.53
N SER A 198 -9.35 3.04 -5.40
CA SER A 198 -9.66 4.08 -4.42
C SER A 198 -9.88 5.50 -4.95
N PHE A 199 -9.37 5.89 -6.12
CA PHE A 199 -9.47 7.27 -6.62
C PHE A 199 -10.71 7.57 -7.48
N ALA A 200 -11.58 6.60 -7.76
CA ALA A 200 -12.67 6.77 -8.72
C ALA A 200 -13.60 7.98 -8.44
N LEU A 201 -13.83 8.34 -7.17
CA LEU A 201 -14.62 9.53 -6.81
C LEU A 201 -13.90 10.86 -7.05
N LEU A 202 -12.57 10.85 -7.10
CA LEU A 202 -11.72 12.02 -7.37
C LEU A 202 -11.46 12.23 -8.87
N GLY A 203 -11.93 11.30 -9.73
CA GLY A 203 -11.85 11.44 -11.19
C GLY A 203 -13.04 12.21 -11.78
N ASP A 204 -12.92 12.57 -13.07
CA ASP A 204 -13.93 13.37 -13.81
C ASP A 204 -15.33 12.75 -13.81
N ALA A 205 -15.44 11.42 -13.72
CA ALA A 205 -16.71 10.68 -13.69
C ALA A 205 -17.22 10.40 -12.26
N GLY A 206 -16.50 10.82 -11.22
CA GLY A 206 -16.79 10.50 -9.82
C GLY A 206 -17.98 11.24 -9.22
N GLY A 207 -18.41 12.34 -9.83
CA GLY A 207 -19.60 13.11 -9.42
C GLY A 207 -19.40 14.06 -8.23
N LEU A 208 -18.19 14.19 -7.69
CA LEU A 208 -17.85 15.21 -6.69
C LEU A 208 -17.57 16.57 -7.34
N ASP A 209 -17.84 17.66 -6.63
CA ASP A 209 -17.32 18.98 -6.99
C ASP A 209 -15.89 19.12 -6.47
N LEU A 210 -14.93 18.81 -7.34
CA LEU A 210 -13.50 18.81 -7.02
C LEU A 210 -12.91 20.21 -6.82
N SER A 211 -13.68 21.27 -7.09
CA SER A 211 -13.27 22.65 -6.77
C SER A 211 -13.50 23.02 -5.30
N ALA A 212 -14.33 22.23 -4.60
CA ALA A 212 -14.62 22.38 -3.19
C ALA A 212 -13.66 21.54 -2.32
N PRO A 213 -13.52 21.88 -1.02
CA PRO A 213 -12.63 21.14 -0.13
C PRO A 213 -13.20 19.75 0.22
N ILE A 214 -12.27 18.81 0.45
CA ILE A 214 -12.55 17.55 1.14
C ILE A 214 -11.98 17.67 2.55
N GLU A 215 -12.77 17.33 3.56
CA GLU A 215 -12.37 17.31 4.97
C GLU A 215 -12.58 15.89 5.51
N CYS A 216 -11.63 15.37 6.28
CA CYS A 216 -11.72 14.07 6.94
C CYS A 216 -11.29 14.15 8.40
N VAL A 217 -11.84 13.28 9.24
CA VAL A 217 -11.41 13.08 10.62
C VAL A 217 -11.28 11.61 10.97
N SER A 218 -10.30 11.29 11.80
CA SER A 218 -10.14 9.98 12.46
C SER A 218 -9.95 10.18 13.96
N PRO A 219 -10.67 9.48 14.84
CA PRO A 219 -10.45 9.58 16.28
C PRO A 219 -9.15 8.86 16.68
N LYS A 220 -8.45 9.39 17.68
CA LYS A 220 -7.23 8.79 18.22
C LYS A 220 -7.44 7.31 18.56
N GLY A 221 -6.52 6.46 18.07
CA GLY A 221 -6.53 5.01 18.27
C GLY A 221 -7.50 4.26 17.36
N SER A 222 -7.89 4.85 16.22
CA SER A 222 -8.78 4.24 15.22
C SER A 222 -8.24 4.37 13.81
N GLU A 223 -8.52 3.37 13.00
CA GLU A 223 -8.49 3.45 11.53
C GLU A 223 -9.86 3.91 10.97
N SER A 224 -10.85 4.13 11.83
CA SER A 224 -12.17 4.59 11.39
C SER A 224 -12.16 6.06 11.02
N PHE A 225 -12.86 6.43 9.95
CA PHE A 225 -12.87 7.79 9.42
C PHE A 225 -14.26 8.31 9.12
N ALA A 226 -14.39 9.64 9.18
CA ALA A 226 -15.52 10.36 8.64
C ALA A 226 -15.03 11.45 7.70
N CYS A 227 -15.62 11.56 6.52
CA CYS A 227 -15.24 12.58 5.54
C CYS A 227 -16.44 13.37 5.02
N ALA A 228 -16.19 14.62 4.65
CA ALA A 228 -17.15 15.53 4.04
C ALA A 228 -16.67 15.96 2.66
N ALA A 229 -17.57 15.94 1.67
CA ALA A 229 -17.31 16.43 0.32
C ALA A 229 -18.56 17.12 -0.26
N THR A 230 -18.34 17.89 -1.34
CA THR A 230 -19.43 18.51 -2.11
C THR A 230 -19.71 17.66 -3.35
N VAL A 231 -21.00 17.47 -3.67
CA VAL A 231 -21.49 16.61 -4.74
C VAL A 231 -22.00 17.47 -5.89
N ALA A 232 -21.44 17.26 -7.08
CA ALA A 232 -21.91 17.86 -8.32
C ALA A 232 -22.99 17.00 -9.00
N ASP A 233 -22.80 15.67 -9.01
CA ASP A 233 -23.71 14.69 -9.58
C ASP A 233 -23.88 13.50 -8.62
N ARG A 234 -25.05 13.42 -7.99
CA ARG A 234 -25.36 12.39 -7.00
C ARG A 234 -25.47 10.99 -7.63
N ASP A 235 -26.00 10.88 -8.84
CA ASP A 235 -26.23 9.58 -9.48
C ASP A 235 -24.89 8.99 -9.96
N ALA A 236 -23.96 9.84 -10.39
CA ALA A 236 -22.58 9.44 -10.65
C ALA A 236 -21.88 8.93 -9.38
N VAL A 237 -21.95 9.69 -8.26
CA VAL A 237 -21.39 9.24 -6.97
C VAL A 237 -21.96 7.88 -6.55
N LEU A 238 -23.28 7.70 -6.62
CA LEU A 238 -23.92 6.44 -6.24
C LEU A 238 -23.50 5.27 -7.15
N THR A 239 -23.28 5.54 -8.43
CA THR A 239 -22.83 4.55 -9.41
C THR A 239 -21.40 4.11 -9.10
N THR A 240 -20.49 5.05 -8.81
CA THR A 240 -19.12 4.76 -8.40
C THR A 240 -19.09 3.98 -7.09
N LEU A 241 -19.87 4.38 -6.08
CA LEU A 241 -19.94 3.69 -4.78
C LEU A 241 -20.51 2.25 -4.88
N ALA A 242 -21.39 2.01 -5.85
CA ALA A 242 -21.96 0.69 -6.11
C ALA A 242 -20.98 -0.26 -6.82
N ALA A 243 -20.00 0.28 -7.55
CA ALA A 243 -19.00 -0.48 -8.29
C ALA A 243 -17.73 -0.82 -7.48
N ARG A 244 -17.58 -0.27 -6.27
CA ARG A 244 -16.44 -0.53 -5.36
C ARG A 244 -16.32 -2.00 -4.99
N GLU A 245 -15.09 -2.50 -4.95
CA GLU A 245 -14.72 -3.83 -4.49
C GLU A 245 -14.20 -3.79 -3.04
N LEU A 246 -13.95 -4.96 -2.44
CA LEU A 246 -13.34 -5.03 -1.10
C LEU A 246 -11.90 -4.50 -1.18
N GLY A 247 -11.51 -3.64 -0.24
CA GLY A 247 -10.16 -3.09 -0.19
C GLY A 247 -9.99 -1.77 -0.96
N ASP A 248 -10.98 -1.39 -1.78
CA ASP A 248 -11.05 -0.03 -2.29
C ASP A 248 -11.27 0.93 -1.12
N ASP A 249 -10.58 2.06 -1.11
CA ASP A 249 -10.73 3.10 -0.10
C ASP A 249 -11.88 4.03 -0.50
N ALA A 250 -12.70 4.58 0.41
CA ALA A 250 -14.00 5.24 0.11
C ALA A 250 -13.97 6.47 -0.82
N GLY A 251 -12.85 6.72 -1.49
CA GLY A 251 -12.54 7.76 -2.48
C GLY A 251 -12.42 9.14 -1.87
N VAL A 252 -13.40 9.49 -1.05
CA VAL A 252 -13.36 10.67 -0.21
C VAL A 252 -12.32 10.54 0.92
N ALA A 253 -11.96 9.31 1.31
CA ALA A 253 -10.99 9.04 2.37
C ALA A 253 -9.52 9.07 1.92
N VAL A 254 -9.26 9.03 0.61
CA VAL A 254 -7.91 9.02 0.05
C VAL A 254 -6.99 10.11 0.64
N PRO A 255 -7.42 11.37 0.79
CA PRO A 255 -6.60 12.38 1.46
C PRO A 255 -6.17 11.99 2.88
N LEU A 256 -7.06 11.37 3.66
CA LEU A 256 -6.77 10.93 5.01
C LEU A 256 -5.76 9.78 5.02
N SER A 257 -5.96 8.78 4.16
CA SER A 257 -5.04 7.64 4.03
C SER A 257 -3.64 8.12 3.64
N LEU A 258 -3.55 8.97 2.60
CA LEU A 258 -2.30 9.57 2.17
C LEU A 258 -1.66 10.43 3.27
N ALA A 259 -2.43 11.22 4.03
CA ALA A 259 -1.89 12.05 5.10
C ALA A 259 -1.23 11.19 6.19
N THR A 260 -1.90 10.10 6.59
CA THR A 260 -1.39 9.15 7.59
C THR A 260 -0.13 8.45 7.09
N GLU A 261 -0.14 7.94 5.85
CA GLU A 261 1.01 7.27 5.24
C GLU A 261 2.20 8.22 5.05
N PHE A 262 1.95 9.42 4.54
CA PHE A 262 2.97 10.44 4.28
C PHE A 262 3.62 10.96 5.56
N ALA A 263 2.88 11.08 6.67
CA ALA A 263 3.42 11.58 7.94
C ALA A 263 4.57 10.70 8.48
N GLY A 264 4.44 9.37 8.39
CA GLY A 264 5.44 8.42 8.88
C GLY A 264 6.57 8.15 7.88
N LEU A 265 6.34 8.37 6.59
CA LEU A 265 7.22 7.91 5.52
C LEU A 265 8.69 8.36 5.66
N PRO A 266 9.01 9.65 5.95
CA PRO A 266 10.41 10.07 6.11
C PRO A 266 11.13 9.39 7.27
N LEU A 267 10.40 9.06 8.34
CA LEU A 267 10.95 8.38 9.50
C LEU A 267 11.25 6.93 9.18
N THR A 268 10.26 6.21 8.64
CA THR A 268 10.39 4.80 8.22
C THR A 268 11.52 4.61 7.20
N LEU A 269 11.61 5.50 6.21
CA LEU A 269 12.67 5.47 5.20
C LEU A 269 14.04 5.83 5.78
N GLY A 270 14.13 6.77 6.72
CA GLY A 270 15.39 7.10 7.39
C GLY A 270 15.86 6.01 8.36
N SER A 271 14.93 5.24 8.94
CA SER A 271 15.19 4.09 9.80
C SER A 271 15.13 2.75 9.05
N LEU A 272 15.30 2.77 7.73
CA LEU A 272 15.23 1.60 6.85
C LEU A 272 15.87 0.31 7.40
N PRO A 273 17.10 0.28 7.98
CA PRO A 273 17.65 -0.97 8.50
C PRO A 273 16.84 -1.59 9.65
N VAL A 274 16.17 -0.77 10.46
CA VAL A 274 15.28 -1.22 11.54
C VAL A 274 14.04 -1.86 10.95
N MET A 275 13.39 -1.21 9.98
CA MET A 275 12.24 -1.77 9.25
C MET A 275 12.58 -3.09 8.54
N LEU A 276 13.73 -3.16 7.88
CA LEU A 276 14.19 -4.37 7.19
C LEU A 276 14.50 -5.52 8.17
N HIS A 277 14.97 -5.21 9.38
CA HIS A 277 15.19 -6.22 10.41
C HIS A 277 13.87 -6.94 10.73
N SER A 278 12.82 -6.17 11.04
CA SER A 278 11.50 -6.73 11.39
C SER A 278 10.94 -7.62 10.27
N LEU A 279 11.13 -7.21 9.01
CA LEU A 279 10.72 -8.00 7.84
C LEU A 279 11.53 -9.30 7.68
N ILE A 280 12.85 -9.24 7.88
CA ILE A 280 13.75 -10.40 7.69
C ILE A 280 13.57 -11.44 8.80
N GLU A 281 13.31 -10.99 10.03
CA GLU A 281 13.11 -11.85 11.20
C GLU A 281 11.65 -12.32 11.38
N ALA A 282 10.72 -11.84 10.54
CA ALA A 282 9.35 -12.35 10.51
C ALA A 282 9.36 -13.87 10.19
N PRO A 283 8.71 -14.71 11.02
CA PRO A 283 8.51 -16.13 10.75
C PRO A 283 7.86 -16.37 9.39
N GLU A 284 8.28 -17.42 8.67
CA GLU A 284 7.68 -17.76 7.36
C GLU A 284 6.15 -17.93 7.42
N ASP A 285 5.60 -18.46 8.52
CA ASP A 285 4.15 -18.63 8.72
C ASP A 285 3.39 -17.33 9.00
N GLU A 286 4.09 -16.26 9.40
CA GLU A 286 3.53 -14.90 9.48
C GLU A 286 3.56 -14.19 8.10
N LEU A 287 4.40 -14.67 7.18
CA LEU A 287 4.54 -14.15 5.81
C LEU A 287 3.64 -14.88 4.80
N GLU A 288 3.02 -15.99 5.19
CA GLU A 288 2.01 -16.67 4.39
C GLU A 288 0.73 -15.81 4.30
N PRO A 289 0.30 -15.39 3.09
CA PRO A 289 -1.02 -14.81 2.94
C PRO A 289 -2.08 -15.82 3.41
N ASP A 290 -3.13 -15.31 4.05
CA ASP A 290 -4.28 -16.11 4.46
C ASP A 290 -5.10 -16.48 3.22
N ASP A 291 -4.64 -17.51 2.51
CA ASP A 291 -5.20 -18.03 1.24
C ASP A 291 -6.52 -18.82 1.45
N SER A 292 -7.31 -18.44 2.45
CA SER A 292 -8.62 -19.06 2.66
C SER A 292 -9.52 -18.79 1.45
N PRO A 293 -9.97 -19.83 0.71
CA PRO A 293 -10.73 -19.62 -0.51
C PRO A 293 -11.99 -18.82 -0.24
N GLN A 294 -12.22 -17.79 -1.05
CA GLN A 294 -13.45 -17.01 -1.01
C GLN A 294 -14.60 -17.88 -1.54
N ILE A 295 -15.58 -18.16 -0.69
CA ILE A 295 -16.79 -18.91 -1.02
C ILE A 295 -17.80 -18.01 -1.73
N ALA A 296 -17.94 -16.76 -1.26
CA ALA A 296 -18.90 -15.80 -1.80
C ALA A 296 -18.49 -14.36 -1.48
N ALA A 297 -18.78 -13.45 -2.39
CA ALA A 297 -18.73 -12.00 -2.18
C ALA A 297 -20.11 -11.43 -2.51
N GLU A 298 -20.62 -10.54 -1.65
CA GLU A 298 -21.82 -9.77 -1.95
C GLU A 298 -21.65 -8.33 -1.47
N ARG A 299 -21.89 -7.36 -2.35
CA ARG A 299 -22.00 -5.95 -1.97
C ARG A 299 -23.47 -5.57 -1.82
N LEU A 300 -23.85 -5.24 -0.60
CA LEU A 300 -25.21 -4.90 -0.22
C LEU A 300 -25.37 -3.38 -0.16
N ARG A 301 -26.53 -2.90 -0.60
CA ARG A 301 -26.99 -1.54 -0.36
C ARG A 301 -28.28 -1.57 0.44
N LEU A 302 -28.26 -0.96 1.62
CA LEU A 302 -29.39 -0.85 2.54
C LEU A 302 -29.54 0.60 3.00
N THR A 303 -30.59 0.88 3.77
CA THR A 303 -30.74 2.14 4.48
C THR A 303 -30.71 1.87 5.98
N ARG A 304 -29.97 2.69 6.74
CA ARG A 304 -29.94 2.65 8.21
C ARG A 304 -30.32 4.00 8.79
N THR A 305 -30.97 3.97 9.95
CA THR A 305 -31.27 5.19 10.70
C THR A 305 -30.26 5.35 11.83
N ILE A 306 -29.44 6.39 11.80
CA ILE A 306 -28.42 6.69 12.81
C ILE A 306 -28.63 8.12 13.30
N ALA A 307 -28.63 8.32 14.62
CA ALA A 307 -28.99 9.60 15.26
C ALA A 307 -30.30 10.23 14.72
N GLY A 308 -31.25 9.44 14.22
CA GLY A 308 -32.50 9.97 13.63
C GLY A 308 -32.40 10.45 12.17
N HIS A 309 -31.24 10.29 11.53
CA HIS A 309 -31.03 10.55 10.10
C HIS A 309 -31.03 9.25 9.32
N GLN A 310 -31.55 9.26 8.08
CA GLN A 310 -31.44 8.11 7.18
C GLN A 310 -30.13 8.20 6.39
N LEU A 311 -29.33 7.14 6.47
CA LEU A 311 -28.07 7.00 5.76
C LEU A 311 -28.19 5.80 4.81
N GLU A 312 -27.59 5.94 3.62
CA GLU A 312 -27.28 4.80 2.77
C GLU A 312 -26.19 3.97 3.47
N TYR A 313 -26.35 2.66 3.51
CA TYR A 313 -25.40 1.72 4.09
C TYR A 313 -24.94 0.79 2.98
N TYR A 314 -23.64 0.82 2.70
CA TYR A 314 -23.01 -0.16 1.85
C TYR A 314 -22.22 -1.13 2.70
N ALA A 315 -22.22 -2.40 2.32
CA ALA A 315 -21.33 -3.37 2.91
C ALA A 315 -20.89 -4.39 1.87
N THR A 316 -19.59 -4.58 1.71
CA THR A 316 -19.01 -5.72 1.00
C THR A 316 -18.81 -6.83 2.02
N VAL A 317 -19.47 -7.96 1.80
CA VAL A 317 -19.39 -9.14 2.65
C VAL A 317 -18.70 -10.23 1.87
N GLU A 318 -17.52 -10.65 2.34
CA GLU A 318 -16.80 -11.79 1.78
C GLU A 318 -16.78 -12.94 2.76
N LEU A 319 -17.34 -14.07 2.33
CA LEU A 319 -17.31 -15.32 3.06
C LEU A 319 -16.15 -16.15 2.53
N HIS A 320 -15.23 -16.53 3.41
CA HIS A 320 -14.17 -17.50 3.14
C HIS A 320 -14.43 -18.78 3.93
N GLU A 321 -13.72 -19.88 3.62
CA GLU A 321 -13.90 -21.17 4.32
C GLU A 321 -13.76 -21.10 5.84
N ASN A 322 -12.91 -20.20 6.35
CA ASN A 322 -12.58 -20.10 7.77
C ASN A 322 -12.88 -18.72 8.39
N ARG A 323 -13.30 -17.72 7.60
CA ARG A 323 -13.51 -16.33 8.05
C ARG A 323 -14.62 -15.62 7.27
N LEU A 324 -15.14 -14.55 7.85
CA LEU A 324 -16.10 -13.63 7.24
C LEU A 324 -15.49 -12.24 7.32
N ILE A 325 -15.28 -11.60 6.18
CA ILE A 325 -14.83 -10.22 6.07
C ILE A 325 -16.06 -9.36 5.78
N VAL A 326 -16.21 -8.27 6.52
CA VAL A 326 -17.25 -7.28 6.29
C VAL A 326 -16.60 -5.91 6.28
N ASP A 327 -16.54 -5.30 5.11
CA ASP A 327 -16.25 -3.88 4.96
C ASP A 327 -17.57 -3.13 4.80
N SER A 328 -17.74 -2.02 5.49
CA SER A 328 -19.02 -1.29 5.47
C SER A 328 -18.88 0.18 5.70
N GLU A 329 -19.64 0.98 4.96
CA GLU A 329 -19.63 2.42 5.08
C GLU A 329 -21.06 2.99 5.07
N HIS A 330 -21.22 4.17 5.67
CA HIS A 330 -22.49 4.88 5.77
C HIS A 330 -22.37 6.24 5.08
N TYR A 331 -23.34 6.57 4.23
CA TYR A 331 -23.35 7.80 3.43
C TYR A 331 -24.60 8.63 3.75
N LEU A 332 -24.39 9.87 4.18
CA LEU A 332 -25.45 10.83 4.42
C LEU A 332 -25.39 11.95 3.38
N PHE A 333 -26.41 12.02 2.53
CA PHE A 333 -26.59 13.11 1.58
C PHE A 333 -27.49 14.19 2.18
N VAL A 334 -26.99 15.43 2.26
CA VAL A 334 -27.74 16.59 2.78
C VAL A 334 -27.63 17.76 1.80
N GLY A 335 -28.57 17.83 0.86
CA GLY A 335 -28.48 18.75 -0.26
C GLY A 335 -27.34 18.35 -1.20
N ASP A 336 -26.41 19.27 -1.42
CA ASP A 336 -25.16 19.14 -2.17
C ASP A 336 -24.00 18.59 -1.33
N ARG A 337 -24.19 18.35 -0.04
CA ARG A 337 -23.16 17.81 0.84
C ARG A 337 -23.26 16.29 1.00
N LEU A 338 -22.12 15.63 0.94
CA LEU A 338 -21.94 14.22 1.29
C LEU A 338 -21.14 14.13 2.59
N LEU A 339 -21.61 13.31 3.54
CA LEU A 339 -20.83 12.81 4.67
C LEU A 339 -20.69 11.30 4.56
N VAL A 340 -19.47 10.80 4.69
CA VAL A 340 -19.10 9.39 4.68
C VAL A 340 -18.63 8.99 6.07
N PHE A 341 -19.02 7.82 6.56
CA PHE A 341 -18.58 7.27 7.84
C PHE A 341 -18.21 5.79 7.67
N SER A 342 -17.01 5.40 8.06
CA SER A 342 -16.59 3.99 8.05
C SER A 342 -17.31 3.14 9.10
N GLY A 343 -18.00 3.77 10.07
CA GLY A 343 -18.63 3.06 11.17
C GLY A 343 -19.85 3.78 11.73
N SER A 344 -20.78 2.99 12.30
CA SER A 344 -22.01 3.52 12.90
C SER A 344 -21.76 4.29 14.21
N ASP A 345 -20.76 3.88 15.00
CA ASP A 345 -20.37 4.61 16.21
C ASP A 345 -19.83 6.00 15.86
N LEU A 346 -19.02 6.11 14.81
CA LEU A 346 -18.49 7.38 14.35
C LEU A 346 -19.60 8.31 13.82
N ALA A 347 -20.54 7.76 13.04
CA ALA A 347 -21.74 8.48 12.64
C ALA A 347 -22.57 8.96 13.87
N GLU A 348 -22.73 8.14 14.91
CA GLU A 348 -23.39 8.56 16.16
C GLU A 348 -22.64 9.70 16.87
N GLN A 349 -21.30 9.70 16.84
CA GLN A 349 -20.49 10.75 17.48
C GLN A 349 -20.61 12.10 16.77
N LEU A 350 -20.56 12.12 15.43
CA LEU A 350 -20.60 13.37 14.65
C LEU A 350 -22.03 13.92 14.44
N LEU A 351 -23.03 13.05 14.32
CA LEU A 351 -24.43 13.44 14.08
C LEU A 351 -25.18 13.82 15.36
N ARG A 352 -24.56 13.70 16.53
CA ARG A 352 -25.10 14.15 17.82
C ARG A 352 -24.36 15.38 18.34
N GLU A 353 -25.02 16.12 19.22
CA GLU A 353 -24.37 17.21 19.95
C GLU A 353 -23.18 16.68 20.78
N PRO A 354 -22.13 17.48 21.04
CA PRO A 354 -20.97 17.03 21.79
C PRO A 354 -21.38 16.49 23.18
N PRO A 355 -20.71 15.44 23.68
CA PRO A 355 -20.97 14.95 25.02
C PRO A 355 -20.67 16.03 26.06
N SER A 356 -21.34 15.97 27.21
CA SER A 356 -21.15 16.93 28.30
C SER A 356 -19.66 17.04 28.67
N GLY A 357 -19.12 18.26 28.60
CA GLY A 357 -17.72 18.55 28.92
C GLY A 357 -16.75 18.52 27.72
N ALA A 358 -17.21 18.20 26.51
CA ALA A 358 -16.46 18.36 25.28
C ALA A 358 -16.86 19.64 24.54
N SER A 359 -15.87 20.40 24.06
CA SER A 359 -16.03 21.36 22.97
C SER A 359 -15.93 20.64 21.62
N THR A 360 -16.19 21.36 20.52
CA THR A 360 -15.89 20.86 19.17
C THR A 360 -14.40 21.01 18.87
N LEU A 361 -13.86 20.23 17.95
CA LEU A 361 -12.47 20.34 17.51
C LEU A 361 -12.14 21.75 17.00
N ALA A 362 -13.03 22.35 16.21
CA ALA A 362 -12.87 23.72 15.72
C ALA A 362 -12.84 24.80 16.83
N ALA A 363 -13.33 24.48 18.04
CA ALA A 363 -13.32 25.40 19.18
C ALA A 363 -12.09 25.20 20.08
N ASP A 364 -11.24 24.23 19.75
CA ASP A 364 -9.99 23.99 20.45
C ASP A 364 -8.94 25.06 20.06
N PRO A 365 -8.31 25.76 21.03
CA PRO A 365 -7.33 26.79 20.74
C PRO A 365 -6.07 26.30 20.03
N GLU A 366 -5.62 25.07 20.31
CA GLU A 366 -4.44 24.50 19.67
C GLU A 366 -4.78 24.11 18.23
N PHE A 367 -5.96 23.51 17.99
CA PHE A 367 -6.44 23.29 16.62
C PHE A 367 -6.50 24.58 15.80
N ALA A 368 -7.08 25.66 16.37
CA ALA A 368 -7.16 26.94 15.69
C ALA A 368 -5.77 27.52 15.37
N LYS A 369 -4.77 27.28 16.23
CA LYS A 369 -3.38 27.71 16.02
C LYS A 369 -2.65 26.86 14.99
N ALA A 370 -2.88 25.56 14.96
CA ALA A 370 -2.35 24.63 13.97
C ALA A 370 -2.77 25.00 12.54
N VAL A 371 -4.08 25.27 12.35
CA VAL A 371 -4.64 25.53 11.02
C VAL A 371 -4.50 26.98 10.57
N ALA A 372 -4.07 27.91 11.43
CA ALA A 372 -3.99 29.33 11.10
C ALA A 372 -2.99 29.68 9.97
N GLY A 373 -2.00 28.81 9.72
CA GLY A 373 -0.96 28.99 8.70
C GLY A 373 -1.20 28.28 7.38
N TRP A 374 -2.29 27.51 7.27
CA TRP A 374 -2.58 26.66 6.14
C TRP A 374 -2.88 27.45 4.87
N ARG A 375 -2.24 27.06 3.76
CA ARG A 375 -2.45 27.65 2.44
C ARG A 375 -3.63 26.96 1.74
N ASP A 376 -4.48 27.72 1.06
CA ASP A 376 -5.44 27.12 0.13
C ASP A 376 -4.72 26.71 -1.17
N GLY A 377 -5.01 25.52 -1.72
CA GLY A 377 -4.42 25.04 -2.98
C GLY A 377 -4.26 23.52 -3.07
N VAL A 378 -3.16 23.06 -3.70
CA VAL A 378 -2.77 21.64 -3.87
C VAL A 378 -2.26 20.98 -2.58
N ALA A 379 -2.19 21.73 -1.48
CA ALA A 379 -1.67 21.22 -0.23
C ALA A 379 -2.65 20.23 0.41
N LEU A 380 -2.11 19.07 0.79
CA LEU A 380 -2.75 18.16 1.72
C LEU A 380 -2.35 18.58 3.13
N GLN A 381 -3.32 18.90 3.96
CA GLN A 381 -3.10 19.46 5.29
C GLN A 381 -3.68 18.53 6.33
N ALA A 382 -2.91 18.23 7.37
CA ALA A 382 -3.33 17.35 8.44
C ALA A 382 -2.92 17.94 9.80
N VAL A 383 -3.76 17.77 10.81
CA VAL A 383 -3.35 17.96 12.21
C VAL A 383 -3.57 16.65 12.92
N ASP A 384 -2.56 16.17 13.62
CA ASP A 384 -2.68 15.05 14.54
C ASP A 384 -2.34 15.47 15.97
N PHE A 385 -3.20 15.05 16.90
CA PHE A 385 -3.10 15.27 18.35
C PHE A 385 -2.85 13.95 19.10
N SER A 386 -2.53 12.88 18.38
CA SER A 386 -2.36 11.53 18.91
C SER A 386 -1.09 11.36 19.75
N GLY A 387 -0.01 12.07 19.43
CA GLY A 387 1.23 12.03 20.20
C GLY A 387 2.41 11.28 19.55
N ASP A 388 2.29 10.84 18.30
CA ASP A 388 3.32 10.01 17.66
C ASP A 388 4.68 10.73 17.64
N LEU A 389 5.76 10.01 18.01
CA LEU A 389 7.11 10.53 18.31
C LEU A 389 7.23 11.34 19.60
N GLY A 390 6.32 11.17 20.55
CA GLY A 390 6.32 11.95 21.80
C GLY A 390 6.05 13.44 21.60
N LEU A 391 5.68 13.86 20.39
CA LEU A 391 5.25 15.21 20.05
C LEU A 391 3.74 15.29 20.30
N PRO A 392 3.25 16.09 21.26
CA PRO A 392 1.83 16.07 21.63
C PRO A 392 0.91 16.61 20.52
N GLU A 393 1.46 17.36 19.56
CA GLU A 393 0.72 17.88 18.41
C GLU A 393 1.65 18.07 17.21
N VAL A 394 1.20 17.60 16.05
CA VAL A 394 1.89 17.78 14.78
C VAL A 394 0.91 18.31 13.73
N ALA A 395 1.12 19.57 13.34
CA ALA A 395 0.38 20.20 12.25
C ALA A 395 1.19 20.05 10.95
N LEU A 396 0.78 19.13 10.08
CA LEU A 396 1.42 18.77 8.83
C LEU A 396 0.81 19.51 7.63
N GLU A 397 1.65 20.02 6.76
CA GLU A 397 1.31 20.48 5.42
C GLU A 397 2.22 19.75 4.42
N VAL A 398 1.60 18.96 3.54
CA VAL A 398 2.26 18.27 2.42
C VAL A 398 1.94 19.01 1.14
N VAL A 399 2.98 19.46 0.45
CA VAL A 399 2.89 20.13 -0.85
C VAL A 399 3.48 19.21 -1.91
N LEU A 400 2.69 18.93 -2.94
CA LEU A 400 3.14 18.27 -4.16
C LEU A 400 3.81 19.33 -5.05
N ASP A 401 5.07 19.11 -5.40
CA ASP A 401 5.79 19.97 -6.34
C ASP A 401 6.30 19.19 -7.57
N ASN A 402 7.21 19.79 -8.35
CA ASN A 402 7.73 19.17 -9.57
C ASN A 402 8.83 18.12 -9.33
N GLU A 403 9.41 18.07 -8.13
CA GLU A 403 10.52 17.19 -7.72
C GLU A 403 10.05 16.07 -6.77
N GLY A 404 8.96 16.26 -6.02
CA GLY A 404 8.40 15.26 -5.12
C GLY A 404 7.42 15.84 -4.12
N LEU A 405 7.63 15.50 -2.84
CA LEU A 405 6.79 15.86 -1.71
C LEU A 405 7.60 16.74 -0.75
N GLU A 406 7.12 17.95 -0.50
CA GLU A 406 7.63 18.80 0.59
C GLU A 406 6.70 18.71 1.79
N PHE A 407 7.28 18.49 2.97
CA PHE A 407 6.60 18.37 4.24
C PHE A 407 7.05 19.51 5.13
N SER A 408 6.10 20.27 5.62
CA SER A 408 6.35 21.16 6.74
C SER A 408 5.40 20.79 7.85
N ALA A 409 5.97 20.57 9.03
CA ALA A 409 5.22 20.29 10.22
C ALA A 409 5.66 21.25 11.33
N ARG A 410 4.67 21.78 12.05
CA ARG A 410 4.93 22.49 13.30
C ARG A 410 4.62 21.54 14.44
N ALA A 411 5.59 21.36 15.32
CA ALA A 411 5.40 20.57 16.52
C ALA A 411 5.39 21.49 17.73
N ILE A 412 4.32 21.42 18.51
CA ILE A 412 4.21 22.14 19.78
C ILE A 412 4.49 21.09 20.86
N GLY A 413 5.49 21.29 21.71
CA GLY A 413 5.90 20.28 22.68
C GLY A 413 6.80 20.85 23.77
N ASP A 414 6.88 20.16 24.90
CA ASP A 414 7.73 20.57 26.02
C ASP A 414 9.19 20.20 25.71
N HIS A 415 10.09 21.19 25.61
CA HIS A 415 11.53 20.93 25.43
C HIS A 415 12.15 20.15 26.62
N GLN A 416 11.45 20.00 27.75
CA GLN A 416 11.88 19.10 28.82
C GLN A 416 11.59 17.63 28.52
N SER A 417 10.55 17.32 27.75
CA SER A 417 10.22 15.93 27.37
C SER A 417 10.97 15.49 26.12
N ILE A 418 11.16 16.38 25.15
CA ILE A 418 11.86 16.05 23.91
C ILE A 418 13.25 16.69 23.94
N GLY A 419 14.27 15.85 23.93
CA GLY A 419 15.66 16.26 24.12
C GLY A 419 16.25 17.01 22.93
N GLN A 420 17.57 17.11 22.90
CA GLN A 420 18.31 17.60 21.73
C GLN A 420 19.69 16.92 21.65
N PHE A 421 20.19 16.76 20.43
CA PHE A 421 21.54 16.25 20.17
C PHE A 421 22.47 17.28 19.53
N GLY A 422 21.97 18.46 19.16
CA GLY A 422 22.78 19.57 18.65
C GLY A 422 23.64 19.17 17.45
N ASP A 423 24.94 19.48 17.48
CA ASP A 423 25.88 19.18 16.39
C ASP A 423 26.44 17.74 16.41
N LEU A 424 26.00 16.86 17.34
CA LEU A 424 26.51 15.47 17.42
C LEU A 424 26.22 14.65 16.15
N GLU A 425 25.22 15.05 15.36
CA GLU A 425 24.92 14.48 14.03
C GLU A 425 26.14 14.45 13.12
N ARG A 426 27.05 15.43 13.24
CA ARG A 426 28.28 15.49 12.43
C ARG A 426 29.32 14.42 12.78
N LEU A 427 29.10 13.65 13.85
CA LEU A 427 29.93 12.49 14.17
C LEU A 427 29.53 11.25 13.36
N LEU A 428 28.37 11.26 12.71
CA LEU A 428 28.06 10.28 11.67
C LEU A 428 28.91 10.62 10.44
N PRO A 429 29.72 9.68 9.93
CA PRO A 429 30.43 9.86 8.67
C PRO A 429 29.49 10.29 7.53
N ASP A 430 30.03 11.04 6.56
CA ASP A 430 29.27 11.33 5.34
C ASP A 430 29.01 10.04 4.54
N GLN A 431 28.07 10.10 3.59
CA GLN A 431 27.74 8.99 2.66
C GLN A 431 27.06 7.77 3.29
N HIS A 432 26.36 7.92 4.41
CA HIS A 432 25.38 6.91 4.83
C HIS A 432 24.34 6.68 3.73
N VAL A 433 23.89 5.43 3.61
CA VAL A 433 22.74 5.05 2.78
C VAL A 433 21.46 5.54 3.45
N ALA A 434 21.34 5.32 4.77
CA ALA A 434 20.26 5.82 5.59
C ALA A 434 20.80 6.31 6.94
N ALA A 435 20.16 7.31 7.54
CA ALA A 435 20.47 7.72 8.91
C ALA A 435 19.18 8.13 9.64
N ALA A 436 19.11 7.75 10.91
CA ALA A 436 18.03 8.07 11.84
C ALA A 436 18.63 8.63 13.13
N SER A 437 18.35 9.89 13.41
CA SER A 437 18.82 10.61 14.60
C SER A 437 17.63 11.19 15.35
N VAL A 438 17.51 10.86 16.62
CA VAL A 438 16.32 11.19 17.41
C VAL A 438 16.67 11.39 18.89
N ALA A 439 16.08 12.42 19.50
CA ALA A 439 16.19 12.72 20.94
C ALA A 439 14.80 12.64 21.60
N LEU A 440 14.46 11.46 22.10
CA LEU A 440 13.18 11.17 22.77
C LEU A 440 13.41 10.78 24.24
N GLU A 441 12.34 10.76 25.03
CA GLU A 441 12.41 10.18 26.37
C GLU A 441 12.77 8.68 26.30
N PRO A 442 13.51 8.15 27.30
CA PRO A 442 13.93 6.74 27.29
C PRO A 442 12.80 5.72 27.13
N ASP A 443 11.60 6.02 27.62
CA ASP A 443 10.46 5.10 27.49
C ASP A 443 9.90 5.10 26.05
N ALA A 444 9.87 6.26 25.37
CA ALA A 444 9.47 6.35 23.96
C ALA A 444 10.53 5.75 23.02
N LEU A 445 11.83 5.87 23.34
CA LEU A 445 12.89 5.16 22.63
C LEU A 445 12.77 3.64 22.80
N ARG A 446 12.41 3.18 24.01
CA ARG A 446 12.20 1.77 24.28
C ARG A 446 11.03 1.24 23.44
N GLU A 447 9.88 1.92 23.47
CA GLU A 447 8.71 1.56 22.66
C GLU A 447 9.07 1.49 21.16
N TYR A 448 9.80 2.50 20.65
CA TYR A 448 10.26 2.53 19.26
C TYR A 448 11.11 1.30 18.85
N PHE A 449 11.97 0.80 19.73
CA PHE A 449 12.80 -0.37 19.45
C PHE A 449 12.13 -1.71 19.81
N GLU A 450 11.24 -1.73 20.82
CA GLU A 450 10.41 -2.89 21.18
C GLU A 450 9.45 -3.22 20.04
N ASP A 451 8.76 -2.22 19.48
CA ASP A 451 7.87 -2.39 18.31
C ASP A 451 8.63 -2.86 17.06
N ALA A 452 9.91 -2.52 16.97
CA ALA A 452 10.78 -2.98 15.88
C ALA A 452 11.27 -4.42 16.05
N ASP A 453 11.00 -5.07 17.19
CA ASP A 453 11.32 -6.48 17.45
C ASP A 453 12.82 -6.83 17.30
N LEU A 454 13.73 -5.86 17.51
CA LEU A 454 15.18 -6.01 17.25
C LEU A 454 15.88 -7.12 18.08
N ASP A 455 15.21 -7.61 19.12
CA ASP A 455 15.70 -8.68 20.01
C ASP A 455 15.34 -10.09 19.52
N ARG A 456 14.44 -10.23 18.53
CA ARG A 456 14.09 -11.55 17.98
C ARG A 456 15.34 -12.21 17.41
N CYS A 457 15.59 -13.44 17.83
CA CYS A 457 16.70 -14.25 17.32
C CYS A 457 18.12 -13.67 17.55
N ALA A 458 18.31 -12.80 18.55
CA ALA A 458 19.59 -12.20 18.98
C ALA A 458 20.72 -13.16 19.45
N GLY A 459 20.66 -14.45 19.07
CA GLY A 459 21.70 -15.46 19.29
C GLY A 459 22.89 -15.37 18.33
N HIS A 460 22.78 -14.58 17.26
CA HIS A 460 23.87 -14.28 16.32
C HIS A 460 24.20 -12.78 16.41
N GLY A 461 25.25 -12.43 17.14
CA GLY A 461 25.90 -11.11 16.96
C GLY A 461 25.70 -10.05 18.04
N SER A 462 24.95 -10.27 19.14
CA SER A 462 24.91 -9.30 20.27
C SER A 462 26.25 -9.17 21.01
N GLY A 463 27.23 -10.03 20.71
CA GLY A 463 28.54 -10.03 21.37
C GLY A 463 28.50 -10.43 22.84
N VAL A 464 27.32 -10.67 23.41
CA VAL A 464 27.09 -11.22 24.74
C VAL A 464 26.66 -12.67 24.57
N ALA A 465 27.48 -13.61 25.03
CA ALA A 465 27.16 -15.02 24.96
C ALA A 465 25.84 -15.30 25.71
N PRO A 466 24.84 -15.96 25.09
CA PRO A 466 23.63 -16.36 25.80
C PRO A 466 24.02 -17.29 26.95
N ALA A 467 23.35 -17.13 28.09
CA ALA A 467 23.66 -17.88 29.31
C ALA A 467 23.42 -19.41 29.17
N SER A 468 22.72 -19.84 28.12
CA SER A 468 22.39 -21.24 27.82
C SER A 468 22.34 -21.49 26.31
N PRO A 469 22.71 -22.70 25.83
CA PRO A 469 22.54 -23.06 24.43
C PRO A 469 21.05 -23.15 24.06
N PRO A 470 20.66 -22.84 22.80
CA PRO A 470 19.28 -22.95 22.36
C PRO A 470 18.78 -24.40 22.44
N ALA A 471 17.52 -24.56 22.85
CA ALA A 471 16.84 -25.85 22.89
C ALA A 471 16.70 -26.43 21.47
N ALA A 472 16.62 -27.76 21.35
CA ALA A 472 16.38 -28.39 20.06
C ALA A 472 14.99 -27.99 19.53
N GLY A 473 14.93 -27.36 18.35
CA GLY A 473 13.68 -26.89 17.72
C GLY A 473 13.60 -25.38 17.43
N VAL A 474 14.64 -24.59 17.71
CA VAL A 474 14.66 -23.15 17.39
C VAL A 474 14.65 -22.93 15.87
N GLN A 475 13.64 -22.21 15.40
CA GLN A 475 13.46 -21.73 14.01
C GLN A 475 14.73 -20.99 13.56
N ALA A 476 15.20 -21.24 12.33
CA ALA A 476 16.41 -20.60 11.81
C ALA A 476 16.21 -19.07 11.73
N CYS A 477 17.13 -18.31 12.31
CA CYS A 477 17.15 -16.84 12.25
C CYS A 477 17.24 -16.37 10.79
N GLY A 478 16.56 -15.27 10.46
CA GLY A 478 16.62 -14.67 9.13
C GLY A 478 17.91 -13.91 8.87
N LEU A 479 18.53 -13.37 9.92
CA LEU A 479 19.80 -12.64 9.83
C LEU A 479 20.99 -13.57 9.54
N SER A 480 21.98 -13.01 8.84
CA SER A 480 23.24 -13.66 8.54
C SER A 480 24.13 -13.75 9.78
N ALA A 481 25.06 -14.71 9.79
CA ALA A 481 26.12 -14.77 10.80
C ALA A 481 27.07 -13.56 10.78
N ASP A 482 27.09 -12.79 9.68
CA ASP A 482 27.89 -11.56 9.55
C ASP A 482 27.21 -10.33 10.16
N ASP A 483 25.92 -10.43 10.53
CA ASP A 483 25.18 -9.33 11.14
C ASP A 483 25.66 -9.05 12.57
N LYS A 484 25.96 -7.79 12.86
CA LYS A 484 26.39 -7.33 14.19
C LYS A 484 25.38 -6.31 14.70
N LEU A 485 24.47 -6.72 15.57
CA LEU A 485 23.39 -5.83 16.02
C LEU A 485 23.94 -4.61 16.81
N PRO A 486 23.31 -3.43 16.66
CA PRO A 486 23.55 -2.30 17.56
C PRO A 486 23.26 -2.68 19.02
N PRO A 487 24.00 -2.14 20.00
CA PRO A 487 23.79 -2.46 21.42
C PRO A 487 22.50 -1.80 21.93
N LEU A 488 21.38 -2.51 21.80
CA LEU A 488 20.04 -1.98 22.05
C LEU A 488 19.88 -1.43 23.48
N GLU A 489 20.36 -2.15 24.50
CA GLU A 489 20.17 -1.71 25.89
C GLU A 489 21.02 -0.47 26.26
N LEU A 490 22.00 -0.11 25.41
CA LEU A 490 22.68 1.18 25.50
C LEU A 490 21.88 2.26 24.80
N ALA A 491 21.33 1.97 23.62
CA ALA A 491 20.50 2.90 22.84
C ALA A 491 19.25 3.34 23.63
N GLU A 492 18.52 2.39 24.22
CA GLU A 492 17.34 2.66 25.06
C GLU A 492 17.63 3.49 26.31
N ALA A 493 18.88 3.44 26.80
CA ALA A 493 19.31 4.16 27.99
C ALA A 493 19.90 5.55 27.68
N ALA A 494 20.13 5.85 26.41
CA ALA A 494 20.71 7.11 25.97
C ALA A 494 19.62 8.19 25.83
N PRO A 495 19.96 9.47 26.06
CA PRO A 495 19.01 10.59 25.89
C PRO A 495 18.78 10.96 24.41
N ALA A 496 19.60 10.43 23.50
CA ALA A 496 19.43 10.52 22.06
C ALA A 496 20.20 9.38 21.38
N VAL A 497 19.70 8.95 20.22
CA VAL A 497 20.28 7.88 19.41
C VAL A 497 20.47 8.41 18.00
N LEU A 498 21.69 8.32 17.49
CA LEU A 498 22.05 8.72 16.14
C LEU A 498 22.64 7.51 15.41
N LEU A 499 21.85 6.87 14.56
CA LEU A 499 22.24 5.69 13.79
C LEU A 499 22.51 6.10 12.34
N GLY A 500 23.69 5.75 11.82
CA GLY A 500 24.02 5.80 10.40
C GLY A 500 24.25 4.40 9.85
N TRP A 501 23.69 4.12 8.67
CA TRP A 501 23.77 2.84 7.97
C TRP A 501 24.60 2.99 6.69
N TYR A 502 25.67 2.21 6.55
CA TYR A 502 26.69 2.35 5.50
C TYR A 502 26.96 1.06 4.70
N PRO A 503 25.93 0.25 4.37
CA PRO A 503 26.14 -1.00 3.66
C PRO A 503 26.71 -0.78 2.26
N GLU A 504 27.56 -1.70 1.82
CA GLU A 504 27.89 -1.89 0.42
C GLU A 504 26.90 -2.87 -0.23
N VAL A 505 26.79 -2.84 -1.55
CA VAL A 505 25.95 -3.81 -2.28
C VAL A 505 26.47 -5.22 -2.02
N GLY A 506 25.61 -6.07 -1.43
CA GLY A 506 25.96 -7.42 -1.03
C GLY A 506 26.39 -7.58 0.44
N SER A 507 26.49 -6.49 1.22
CA SER A 507 26.65 -6.55 2.69
C SER A 507 25.44 -7.22 3.36
N ALA A 508 25.65 -7.76 4.56
CA ALA A 508 24.55 -8.12 5.47
C ALA A 508 23.87 -6.86 6.03
N LEU A 509 22.65 -6.99 6.55
CA LEU A 509 21.83 -5.87 6.99
C LEU A 509 22.55 -5.00 8.04
N TRP A 510 23.11 -5.63 9.06
CA TRP A 510 23.80 -5.02 10.19
C TRP A 510 25.33 -5.17 10.12
N GLN A 511 25.87 -5.28 8.90
CA GLN A 511 27.32 -5.38 8.70
C GLN A 511 28.04 -4.04 8.91
N ASP A 512 27.48 -2.95 8.38
CA ASP A 512 28.13 -1.63 8.28
C ASP A 512 27.25 -0.51 8.85
N TRP A 513 27.51 -0.11 10.10
CA TRP A 513 26.77 0.95 10.78
C TRP A 513 27.60 1.67 11.86
N VAL A 514 27.15 2.89 12.21
CA VAL A 514 27.67 3.71 13.31
C VAL A 514 26.51 4.18 14.19
N LEU A 515 26.67 4.07 15.50
CA LEU A 515 25.76 4.56 16.51
C LEU A 515 26.46 5.60 17.38
N VAL A 516 25.90 6.79 17.49
CA VAL A 516 26.39 7.87 18.36
C VAL A 516 25.35 8.17 19.44
N MET A 517 25.78 8.21 20.69
CA MET A 517 24.93 8.43 21.85
C MET A 517 25.55 9.47 22.79
N PRO A 518 24.82 10.53 23.21
CA PRO A 518 25.33 11.44 24.23
C PRO A 518 25.57 10.72 25.56
N ILE A 519 26.70 11.02 26.21
CA ILE A 519 27.07 10.40 27.48
C ILE A 519 26.41 11.16 28.64
N ASP A 520 25.41 10.54 29.25
CA ASP A 520 24.74 11.03 30.45
C ASP A 520 24.91 10.05 31.65
N ALA A 521 24.08 10.17 32.69
CA ALA A 521 24.10 9.23 33.81
C ALA A 521 23.43 7.88 33.46
N GLY A 522 22.37 7.91 32.64
CA GLY A 522 21.65 6.72 32.17
C GLY A 522 22.55 5.80 31.36
N LEU A 523 23.19 6.33 30.32
CA LEU A 523 24.11 5.56 29.46
C LEU A 523 25.28 4.99 30.25
N LYS A 524 25.89 5.76 31.17
CA LYS A 524 26.97 5.25 32.04
C LYS A 524 26.52 4.08 32.91
N ALA A 525 25.29 4.14 33.44
CA ALA A 525 24.73 3.05 34.22
C ALA A 525 24.48 1.81 33.35
N ALA A 526 23.97 1.99 32.13
CA ALA A 526 23.77 0.92 31.16
C ALA A 526 25.09 0.27 30.74
N MET A 527 26.12 1.05 30.40
CA MET A 527 27.46 0.54 30.09
C MET A 527 28.02 -0.30 31.23
N LYS A 528 27.88 0.16 32.48
CA LYS A 528 28.34 -0.59 33.66
C LYS A 528 27.56 -1.90 33.85
N ARG A 529 26.25 -1.88 33.63
CA ARG A 529 25.36 -3.06 33.72
C ARG A 529 25.72 -4.09 32.66
N GLN A 530 26.01 -3.65 31.43
CA GLN A 530 26.42 -4.48 30.30
C GLN A 530 27.93 -4.78 30.28
N ARG A 531 28.71 -4.31 31.27
CA ARG A 531 30.17 -4.50 31.38
C ARG A 531 30.97 -3.96 30.19
N VAL A 532 30.42 -2.96 29.49
CA VAL A 532 31.08 -2.27 28.38
C VAL A 532 32.15 -1.32 28.95
N PRO A 533 33.41 -1.42 28.50
CA PRO A 533 34.48 -0.54 28.98
C PRO A 533 34.23 0.91 28.54
N THR A 534 34.62 1.88 29.36
CA THR A 534 34.59 3.29 28.98
C THR A 534 35.93 3.65 28.31
N PRO A 535 35.95 3.95 26.99
CA PRO A 535 37.19 4.36 26.32
C PRO A 535 37.71 5.69 26.88
N ALA A 536 39.03 5.88 26.94
CA ALA A 536 39.58 7.22 27.15
C ALA A 536 39.20 8.14 25.98
N ALA A 537 39.26 9.46 26.17
CA ALA A 537 38.91 10.42 25.12
C ALA A 537 39.78 10.20 23.87
N GLY A 538 39.14 9.89 22.73
CA GLY A 538 39.80 9.59 21.45
C GLY A 538 40.44 8.20 21.34
N GLU A 539 40.40 7.38 22.39
CA GLU A 539 40.84 5.98 22.34
C GLU A 539 39.80 5.12 21.62
N LEU A 540 40.27 4.26 20.71
CA LEU A 540 39.45 3.26 20.03
C LEU A 540 39.65 1.90 20.71
N LEU A 541 38.57 1.37 21.27
CA LEU A 541 38.55 0.12 22.02
C LEU A 541 37.62 -0.89 21.36
N GLU A 542 38.10 -2.10 21.13
CA GLU A 542 37.26 -3.21 20.67
C GLU A 542 36.69 -3.97 21.87
N HIS A 543 35.38 -4.21 21.85
CA HIS A 543 34.69 -5.01 22.85
C HIS A 543 33.56 -5.80 22.18
N ALA A 544 33.53 -7.11 22.40
CA ALA A 544 32.46 -7.98 21.91
C ALA A 544 32.22 -7.90 20.38
N GLY A 545 33.27 -7.64 19.58
CA GLY A 545 33.20 -7.55 18.12
C GLY A 545 32.77 -6.18 17.56
N LEU A 546 32.51 -5.20 18.44
CA LEU A 546 32.19 -3.80 18.14
C LEU A 546 33.32 -2.87 18.58
N PHE A 547 33.36 -1.67 18.00
CA PHE A 547 34.40 -0.66 18.24
C PHE A 547 33.81 0.57 18.93
N PHE A 548 34.38 0.94 20.07
CA PHE A 548 33.91 2.00 20.96
C PHE A 548 34.91 3.15 21.00
N VAL A 549 34.43 4.39 20.87
CA VAL A 549 35.22 5.62 20.99
C VAL A 549 34.45 6.63 21.84
N SER A 550 35.14 7.28 22.78
CA SER A 550 34.57 8.40 23.54
C SER A 550 35.10 9.72 22.99
N ARG A 551 34.22 10.62 22.54
CA ARG A 551 34.61 11.90 21.95
C ARG A 551 33.56 12.97 22.20
N ASP A 552 34.01 14.15 22.65
CA ASP A 552 33.18 15.36 22.79
C ASP A 552 31.87 15.15 23.57
N GLY A 553 31.91 14.30 24.61
CA GLY A 553 30.75 14.00 25.45
C GLY A 553 29.78 12.99 24.84
N ALA A 554 30.13 12.33 23.73
CA ALA A 554 29.38 11.25 23.12
C ALA A 554 30.19 9.93 23.10
N LEU A 555 29.46 8.82 23.13
CA LEU A 555 29.95 7.48 22.88
C LEU A 555 29.61 7.14 21.43
N ILE A 556 30.64 6.83 20.65
CA ILE A 556 30.53 6.32 19.29
C ILE A 556 30.74 4.80 19.37
N VAL A 557 29.85 4.04 18.76
CA VAL A 557 29.93 2.59 18.60
C VAL A 557 29.81 2.28 17.10
N ALA A 558 30.68 1.43 16.56
CA ALA A 558 30.59 1.02 15.16
C ALA A 558 30.78 -0.48 14.98
N SER A 559 30.18 -1.03 13.94
CA SER A 559 30.30 -2.45 13.57
C SER A 559 31.68 -2.81 13.00
N THR A 560 32.37 -1.83 12.41
CA THR A 560 33.70 -1.98 11.83
C THR A 560 34.69 -0.94 12.38
N ARG A 561 35.97 -1.29 12.36
CA ARG A 561 37.04 -0.40 12.81
C ARG A 561 37.16 0.85 11.95
N ALA A 562 37.02 0.70 10.63
CA ALA A 562 37.12 1.81 9.68
C ALA A 562 36.05 2.87 9.97
N LEU A 563 34.79 2.44 10.14
CA LEU A 563 33.70 3.34 10.49
C LEU A 563 33.90 4.04 11.85
N ALA A 564 34.45 3.33 12.86
CA ALA A 564 34.80 3.97 14.13
C ALA A 564 35.92 5.02 13.99
N GLU A 565 36.91 4.77 13.12
CA GLU A 565 37.99 5.73 12.83
C GLU A 565 37.44 6.95 12.07
N ASP A 566 36.60 6.76 11.06
CA ASP A 566 35.98 7.84 10.29
C ASP A 566 35.06 8.72 11.17
N ALA A 567 34.23 8.11 12.01
CA ALA A 567 33.37 8.84 12.95
C ALA A 567 34.20 9.63 13.98
N LYS A 568 35.30 9.04 14.46
CA LYS A 568 36.25 9.70 15.37
C LYS A 568 36.97 10.88 14.71
N ASP A 569 37.18 10.86 13.40
CA ASP A 569 37.89 11.91 12.68
C ASP A 569 36.94 12.97 12.06
N SER A 570 35.62 12.75 12.14
CA SER A 570 34.61 13.64 11.58
C SER A 570 34.58 15.04 12.23
N PRO A 571 34.28 16.13 11.50
CA PRO A 571 34.40 17.50 12.02
C PRO A 571 33.23 17.93 12.91
N LEU A 572 33.52 18.55 14.06
CA LEU A 572 32.52 19.22 14.92
C LEU A 572 32.57 20.74 14.79
N ALA A 573 31.47 21.42 15.11
CA ALA A 573 31.43 22.88 15.19
C ALA A 573 32.37 23.40 16.29
N ARG A 574 32.90 24.63 16.12
CA ARG A 574 33.75 25.26 17.14
C ARG A 574 32.92 25.58 18.38
N ALA A 575 33.43 25.18 19.55
CA ALA A 575 32.84 25.53 20.85
C ALA A 575 32.58 27.05 20.96
N GLY A 576 31.34 27.42 21.28
CA GLY A 576 30.93 28.82 21.48
C GLY A 576 30.06 29.44 20.38
N ILE A 577 29.76 28.71 19.29
CA ILE A 577 28.69 29.07 18.34
C ILE A 577 27.48 28.20 18.71
N GLU A 578 26.36 28.79 19.12
CA GLU A 578 25.11 28.02 19.32
C GLU A 578 24.64 27.52 17.94
N GLY A 579 24.80 26.22 17.70
CA GLY A 579 24.22 25.53 16.55
C GLY A 579 22.71 25.35 16.71
N PRO A 580 22.02 24.89 15.64
CA PRO A 580 20.60 24.60 15.70
C PRO A 580 20.30 23.53 16.78
N ARG A 581 19.22 23.75 17.53
CA ARG A 581 18.77 22.86 18.61
C ARG A 581 17.99 21.68 18.04
N ARG A 582 18.71 20.73 17.42
CA ARG A 582 18.14 19.57 16.73
C ARG A 582 17.66 18.50 17.71
N PHE A 583 16.46 18.00 17.46
CA PHE A 583 15.86 16.86 18.17
C PHE A 583 15.53 15.68 17.25
N ALA A 584 15.46 15.90 15.92
CA ALA A 584 15.27 14.85 14.92
C ALA A 584 16.06 15.15 13.64
N ALA A 585 16.65 14.13 13.04
CA ALA A 585 17.23 14.21 11.69
C ALA A 585 17.21 12.83 11.04
N PHE A 586 16.59 12.73 9.87
CA PHE A 586 16.49 11.48 9.12
C PHE A 586 16.90 11.72 7.67
N SER A 587 17.52 10.74 7.04
CA SER A 587 17.86 10.83 5.63
C SER A 587 18.03 9.47 4.98
N LEU A 588 17.82 9.43 3.66
CA LEU A 588 17.96 8.24 2.84
C LEU A 588 18.47 8.64 1.44
N ASP A 589 19.42 7.89 0.91
CA ASP A 589 19.75 7.82 -0.52
C ASP A 589 19.00 6.63 -1.12
N GLY A 590 17.89 6.89 -1.81
CA GLY A 590 16.97 5.83 -2.23
C GLY A 590 17.55 4.91 -3.30
N GLN A 591 18.39 5.42 -4.21
CA GLN A 591 19.03 4.57 -5.23
C GLN A 591 20.05 3.61 -4.63
N ARG A 592 20.90 4.10 -3.71
CA ARG A 592 21.85 3.24 -3.00
C ARG A 592 21.13 2.24 -2.11
N ALA A 593 20.08 2.67 -1.40
CA ALA A 593 19.27 1.81 -0.56
C ALA A 593 18.59 0.70 -1.37
N ALA A 594 17.92 1.04 -2.47
CA ALA A 594 17.28 0.07 -3.36
C ALA A 594 18.27 -0.99 -3.88
N ALA A 595 19.48 -0.58 -4.28
CA ALA A 595 20.52 -1.49 -4.73
C ALA A 595 20.97 -2.47 -3.62
N VAL A 596 21.13 -1.97 -2.39
CA VAL A 596 21.48 -2.80 -1.22
C VAL A 596 20.36 -3.78 -0.90
N VAL A 597 19.11 -3.31 -0.81
CA VAL A 597 17.95 -4.17 -0.47
C VAL A 597 17.72 -5.23 -1.54
N ARG A 598 17.91 -4.89 -2.81
CA ARG A 598 17.81 -5.87 -3.91
C ARG A 598 18.88 -6.95 -3.81
N ALA A 599 20.12 -6.58 -3.45
CA ALA A 599 21.18 -7.55 -3.22
C ALA A 599 20.93 -8.41 -1.95
N LEU A 600 20.26 -7.84 -0.92
CA LEU A 600 19.83 -8.61 0.25
C LEU A 600 18.80 -9.69 -0.15
N ALA A 601 17.85 -9.37 -1.03
CA ALA A 601 16.83 -10.32 -1.49
C ALA A 601 17.42 -11.61 -2.07
N GLU A 602 18.54 -11.52 -2.78
CA GLU A 602 19.22 -12.68 -3.39
C GLU A 602 19.74 -13.70 -2.34
N ARG A 603 19.89 -13.29 -1.08
CA ARG A 603 20.27 -14.19 0.02
C ARG A 603 19.14 -15.10 0.48
N TYR A 604 17.90 -14.73 0.18
CA TYR A 604 16.68 -15.43 0.57
C TYR A 604 16.03 -16.17 -0.62
N SER A 605 16.84 -16.58 -1.61
CA SER A 605 16.32 -17.27 -2.80
C SER A 605 15.55 -18.55 -2.43
N GLY A 606 14.28 -18.63 -2.87
CA GLY A 606 13.38 -19.74 -2.57
C GLY A 606 12.52 -19.54 -1.31
N ASP A 607 12.61 -18.38 -0.69
CA ASP A 607 11.84 -17.93 0.47
C ASP A 607 11.02 -16.68 0.10
N ARG A 608 9.80 -16.54 0.63
CA ARG A 608 8.90 -15.39 0.39
C ARG A 608 9.52 -14.06 0.81
N ARG A 609 10.47 -14.05 1.76
CA ARG A 609 11.23 -12.85 2.14
C ARG A 609 11.92 -12.19 0.96
N ALA A 610 12.42 -12.97 -0.01
CA ALA A 610 13.04 -12.41 -1.21
C ALA A 610 12.05 -11.56 -2.02
N ASP A 611 10.80 -11.99 -2.12
CA ASP A 611 9.78 -11.29 -2.91
C ASP A 611 9.34 -9.99 -2.22
N TYR A 612 9.13 -10.03 -0.89
CA TYR A 612 8.89 -8.82 -0.11
C TYR A 612 10.07 -7.83 -0.19
N LEU A 613 11.31 -8.30 -0.07
CA LEU A 613 12.49 -7.44 -0.19
C LEU A 613 12.63 -6.83 -1.59
N ARG A 614 12.25 -7.55 -2.66
CA ARG A 614 12.22 -7.00 -4.03
C ARG A 614 11.14 -5.93 -4.18
N LEU A 615 9.96 -6.12 -3.60
CA LEU A 615 8.90 -5.11 -3.58
C LEU A 615 9.36 -3.86 -2.82
N VAL A 616 9.93 -4.04 -1.63
CA VAL A 616 10.49 -2.95 -0.82
C VAL A 616 11.60 -2.22 -1.57
N ALA A 617 12.53 -2.94 -2.21
CA ALA A 617 13.59 -2.34 -3.04
C ALA A 617 13.02 -1.53 -4.22
N THR A 618 11.91 -1.98 -4.81
CA THR A 618 11.23 -1.29 -5.91
C THR A 618 10.64 0.04 -5.41
N VAL A 619 9.90 0.02 -4.30
CA VAL A 619 9.30 1.23 -3.70
C VAL A 619 10.38 2.22 -3.28
N ILE A 620 11.44 1.75 -2.61
CA ILE A 620 12.58 2.61 -2.23
C ILE A 620 13.27 3.21 -3.46
N GLY A 621 13.35 2.45 -4.56
CA GLY A 621 13.95 2.90 -5.83
C GLY A 621 13.18 4.03 -6.53
N LEU A 622 11.92 4.27 -6.14
CA LEU A 622 11.16 5.44 -6.56
C LEU A 622 11.56 6.72 -5.83
N VAL A 623 12.28 6.59 -4.72
CA VAL A 623 12.74 7.72 -3.92
C VAL A 623 14.15 8.07 -4.39
N GLN A 624 14.38 9.34 -4.72
CA GLN A 624 15.72 9.84 -4.98
C GLN A 624 16.41 10.13 -3.64
N ARG A 625 15.75 10.89 -2.77
CA ARG A 625 16.31 11.29 -1.48
C ARG A 625 15.21 11.59 -0.47
N VAL A 626 15.45 11.21 0.79
CA VAL A 626 14.71 11.70 1.95
C VAL A 626 15.60 12.60 2.78
N GLN A 627 15.05 13.70 3.26
CA GLN A 627 15.62 14.48 4.35
C GLN A 627 14.50 14.89 5.29
N LEU A 628 14.68 14.70 6.59
CA LEU A 628 13.82 15.25 7.64
C LEU A 628 14.71 15.89 8.70
N ARG A 629 14.27 17.03 9.24
CA ARG A 629 14.94 17.75 10.31
C ARG A 629 13.91 18.32 11.28
N GLY A 630 14.12 18.09 12.57
CA GLY A 630 13.38 18.69 13.67
C GLY A 630 14.29 19.61 14.48
N GLU A 631 13.93 20.89 14.57
CA GLU A 631 14.71 21.92 15.27
C GLU A 631 13.81 22.76 16.19
N TRP A 632 14.28 23.03 17.42
CA TRP A 632 13.60 23.94 18.33
C TRP A 632 13.80 25.40 17.91
N THR A 633 12.73 26.20 17.93
CA THR A 633 12.81 27.62 17.59
C THR A 633 13.42 28.45 18.73
N HIS A 634 14.08 29.55 18.38
CA HIS A 634 14.74 30.41 19.37
C HIS A 634 13.77 31.30 20.18
N ASN A 635 12.51 31.44 19.75
CA ASN A 635 11.60 32.49 20.24
C ASN A 635 10.61 32.04 21.33
N SER A 636 10.40 30.73 21.52
CA SER A 636 9.62 30.17 22.62
C SER A 636 10.21 28.82 23.04
N ALA A 637 10.13 28.51 24.34
CA ALA A 637 10.74 27.29 24.88
C ALA A 637 10.12 25.99 24.35
N ASP A 638 8.91 26.05 23.79
CA ASP A 638 8.06 24.87 23.53
C ASP A 638 7.55 24.79 22.08
N ASP A 639 8.24 25.44 21.12
CA ASP A 639 7.83 25.46 19.70
C ASP A 639 8.97 24.94 18.82
N GLY A 640 8.75 23.78 18.22
CA GLY A 640 9.66 23.11 17.30
C GLY A 640 9.12 23.12 15.87
N VAL A 641 10.02 23.11 14.90
CA VAL A 641 9.69 22.98 13.49
C VAL A 641 10.29 21.68 12.98
N LEU A 642 9.45 20.88 12.35
CA LEU A 642 9.82 19.68 11.62
C LEU A 642 9.68 19.97 10.14
N THR A 643 10.75 19.81 9.36
CA THR A 643 10.71 19.94 7.90
C THR A 643 11.19 18.64 7.30
N ALA A 644 10.46 18.11 6.32
CA ALA A 644 10.95 17.00 5.52
C ALA A 644 10.79 17.28 4.03
N SER A 645 11.63 16.65 3.23
CA SER A 645 11.57 16.66 1.78
C SER A 645 11.81 15.25 1.30
N LEU A 646 10.90 14.75 0.47
CA LEU A 646 11.05 13.48 -0.22
C LEU A 646 11.09 13.78 -1.71
N ALA A 647 12.30 13.78 -2.26
CA ALA A 647 12.53 13.90 -3.68
C ALA A 647 12.31 12.52 -4.32
N LEU A 648 11.48 12.48 -5.36
CA LEU A 648 11.19 11.26 -6.10
C LEU A 648 12.15 11.12 -7.28
N ASN A 649 12.39 9.88 -7.69
CA ASN A 649 13.08 9.61 -8.93
C ASN A 649 12.07 9.84 -10.07
N LEU A 650 12.23 10.96 -10.77
CA LEU A 650 11.31 11.37 -11.82
C LEU A 650 12.03 11.41 -13.18
N ALA A 651 11.32 11.03 -14.23
CA ALA A 651 11.77 11.23 -15.59
C ALA A 651 11.83 12.74 -15.88
N GLU A 652 13.01 13.19 -16.29
CA GLU A 652 13.34 14.59 -16.56
C GLU A 652 12.95 15.02 -17.99
N SER A 653 12.61 14.05 -18.85
CA SER A 653 12.25 14.31 -20.25
C SER A 653 11.28 13.28 -20.81
N GLU A 654 10.55 13.66 -21.88
CA GLU A 654 9.73 12.73 -22.66
C GLU A 654 10.56 11.56 -23.21
N GLU A 655 11.86 11.76 -23.50
CA GLU A 655 12.79 10.72 -23.97
C GLU A 655 13.13 9.66 -22.89
N GLN A 656 13.13 10.06 -21.62
CA GLN A 656 13.30 9.15 -20.48
C GLN A 656 12.01 8.41 -20.15
N LEU A 657 10.84 9.05 -20.24
CA LEU A 657 9.55 8.36 -20.15
C LEU A 657 9.44 7.26 -21.23
N ALA A 658 9.83 7.62 -22.44
CA ALA A 658 10.06 6.72 -23.56
C ALA A 658 11.06 5.57 -23.29
N LEU A 659 12.07 5.78 -22.44
CA LEU A 659 13.00 4.72 -22.03
C LEU A 659 12.35 3.72 -21.07
N ILE A 660 11.40 4.16 -20.26
CA ILE A 660 10.63 3.30 -19.35
C ILE A 660 9.64 2.45 -20.17
N ASP A 661 8.95 3.04 -21.14
CA ASP A 661 8.08 2.31 -22.08
C ASP A 661 8.87 1.26 -22.88
N ARG A 662 10.10 1.59 -23.28
CA ARG A 662 11.10 0.68 -23.84
C ARG A 662 11.40 -0.54 -22.98
N TRP A 663 11.64 -0.28 -21.70
CA TRP A 663 12.03 -1.31 -20.75
C TRP A 663 10.92 -2.32 -20.57
N LEU A 664 9.67 -1.84 -20.51
CA LEU A 664 8.47 -2.67 -20.51
C LEU A 664 8.29 -3.48 -21.80
N ALA A 665 8.83 -3.00 -22.92
CA ALA A 665 8.84 -3.70 -24.20
C ALA A 665 10.09 -4.62 -24.40
N SER A 666 11.00 -4.71 -23.42
CA SER A 666 12.27 -5.43 -23.57
C SER A 666 12.13 -6.96 -23.38
N PRO A 667 12.73 -7.79 -24.26
CA PRO A 667 12.69 -9.26 -24.15
C PRO A 667 13.52 -9.90 -23.02
N GLU A 668 14.26 -9.11 -22.22
CA GLU A 668 15.14 -9.63 -21.16
C GLU A 668 14.41 -9.94 -19.84
N VAL A 669 13.20 -9.41 -19.67
CA VAL A 669 12.22 -9.87 -18.67
C VAL A 669 11.35 -10.90 -19.39
N GLY A 670 11.13 -12.09 -18.82
CA GLY A 670 10.39 -13.15 -19.51
C GLY A 670 9.03 -12.67 -20.01
N ASN A 671 8.96 -12.29 -21.30
CA ASN A 671 7.78 -11.73 -21.95
C ASN A 671 7.08 -12.77 -22.82
N ALA A 672 7.42 -14.03 -22.58
CA ALA A 672 7.07 -15.16 -23.40
C ALA A 672 6.82 -16.39 -22.52
N SER A 673 5.67 -17.03 -22.70
CA SER A 673 5.39 -18.35 -22.11
C SER A 673 5.75 -19.43 -23.13
N LYS A 674 6.39 -20.52 -22.69
CA LYS A 674 6.69 -21.63 -23.60
C LYS A 674 5.41 -22.35 -24.00
N LEU A 675 5.32 -22.70 -25.28
CA LEU A 675 4.27 -23.56 -25.79
C LEU A 675 4.65 -25.03 -25.62
N PRO A 676 3.68 -25.91 -25.28
CA PRO A 676 3.94 -27.34 -25.09
C PRO A 676 4.24 -28.05 -26.43
N ARG A 677 3.95 -27.37 -27.55
CA ARG A 677 4.32 -27.79 -28.91
C ARG A 677 4.33 -26.58 -29.85
N ARG A 678 5.12 -26.67 -30.92
CA ARG A 678 5.02 -25.72 -32.04
C ARG A 678 3.71 -25.89 -32.79
N LEU A 679 3.11 -24.78 -33.23
CA LEU A 679 1.91 -24.77 -34.04
C LEU A 679 2.28 -24.86 -35.52
N SER A 680 1.72 -25.86 -36.22
CA SER A 680 1.82 -25.94 -37.66
C SER A 680 0.83 -24.99 -38.33
N GLN A 681 1.02 -24.69 -39.61
CA GLN A 681 0.06 -23.88 -40.36
C GLN A 681 -1.34 -24.49 -40.39
N ALA A 682 -1.45 -25.83 -40.35
CA ALA A 682 -2.73 -26.53 -40.27
C ALA A 682 -3.41 -26.34 -38.89
N ASP A 683 -2.63 -26.28 -37.81
CA ASP A 683 -3.14 -26.01 -36.45
C ASP A 683 -3.74 -24.60 -36.37
N THR A 684 -2.98 -23.60 -36.80
CA THR A 684 -3.36 -22.19 -36.74
C THR A 684 -4.58 -21.87 -37.63
N ASP A 685 -4.81 -22.72 -38.63
CA ASP A 685 -5.90 -22.65 -39.59
C ASP A 685 -7.21 -23.27 -39.11
N SER A 686 -7.16 -24.00 -37.99
CA SER A 686 -8.27 -24.65 -37.29
C SER A 686 -8.54 -24.00 -35.94
N GLY A 687 -9.67 -24.31 -35.29
CA GLY A 687 -9.89 -23.89 -33.91
C GLY A 687 -8.92 -24.60 -32.98
N LEU A 688 -8.37 -23.90 -31.98
CA LEU A 688 -7.47 -24.46 -30.98
C LEU A 688 -8.04 -24.28 -29.58
N ALA A 689 -7.78 -25.23 -28.70
CA ALA A 689 -8.05 -25.12 -27.28
C ALA A 689 -6.72 -25.11 -26.50
N TYR A 690 -6.43 -24.01 -25.83
CA TYR A 690 -5.27 -23.83 -24.97
C TYR A 690 -5.67 -24.20 -23.55
N VAL A 691 -5.00 -25.18 -22.95
CA VAL A 691 -5.11 -25.43 -21.52
C VAL A 691 -4.02 -24.59 -20.84
N ILE A 692 -4.45 -23.65 -20.02
CA ILE A 692 -3.59 -22.65 -19.39
C ILE A 692 -3.67 -22.89 -17.88
N GLN A 693 -2.51 -23.04 -17.26
CA GLN A 693 -2.35 -23.05 -15.83
C GLN A 693 -2.04 -21.62 -15.36
N VAL A 694 -2.81 -21.17 -14.38
CA VAL A 694 -2.75 -19.84 -13.75
C VAL A 694 -3.08 -19.97 -12.27
N ASP A 695 -2.75 -18.98 -11.44
CA ASP A 695 -3.01 -19.10 -10.00
C ASP A 695 -4.50 -19.12 -9.64
N ASP A 696 -5.31 -18.30 -10.33
CA ASP A 696 -6.77 -18.31 -10.22
C ASP A 696 -7.40 -18.26 -11.62
N ALA A 697 -7.89 -19.41 -12.05
CA ALA A 697 -8.48 -19.59 -13.37
C ALA A 697 -9.84 -18.92 -13.54
N GLU A 698 -10.61 -18.75 -12.46
CA GLU A 698 -11.88 -18.04 -12.53
C GLU A 698 -11.66 -16.53 -12.61
N HIS A 699 -10.73 -15.99 -11.80
CA HIS A 699 -10.34 -14.59 -11.89
C HIS A 699 -9.79 -14.29 -13.27
N PHE A 700 -8.80 -15.06 -13.74
CA PHE A 700 -8.22 -14.90 -15.07
C PHE A 700 -9.29 -14.91 -16.18
N ALA A 701 -10.24 -15.85 -16.12
CA ALA A 701 -11.32 -15.94 -17.10
C ALA A 701 -12.24 -14.71 -17.09
N ARG A 702 -12.34 -13.98 -15.97
CA ARG A 702 -13.16 -12.77 -15.83
C ARG A 702 -12.43 -11.49 -16.20
N SER A 703 -11.16 -11.35 -15.79
CA SER A 703 -10.35 -10.13 -15.94
C SER A 703 -9.57 -10.12 -17.24
N ALA A 704 -8.87 -11.20 -17.56
CA ALA A 704 -7.95 -11.26 -18.68
C ALA A 704 -8.58 -11.69 -20.01
N VAL A 705 -9.80 -12.24 -20.02
CA VAL A 705 -10.47 -12.72 -21.25
C VAL A 705 -11.69 -11.84 -21.58
N PRO A 706 -11.75 -11.19 -22.75
CA PRO A 706 -12.89 -10.36 -23.13
C PRO A 706 -14.20 -11.17 -23.25
N LYS A 707 -15.26 -10.68 -22.59
CA LYS A 707 -16.58 -11.33 -22.55
C LYS A 707 -17.30 -11.38 -23.91
N ASP A 708 -16.99 -10.41 -24.79
CA ASP A 708 -17.67 -10.21 -26.08
C ASP A 708 -16.74 -10.49 -27.28
N ASN A 709 -15.96 -11.58 -27.22
CA ASN A 709 -15.11 -12.00 -28.34
C ASN A 709 -15.73 -13.17 -29.14
N PRO A 710 -16.13 -12.97 -30.41
CA PRO A 710 -16.74 -14.04 -31.20
C PRO A 710 -15.78 -15.16 -31.63
N ARG A 711 -14.47 -14.99 -31.44
CA ARG A 711 -13.44 -16.01 -31.71
C ARG A 711 -13.10 -16.83 -30.48
N MET A 712 -13.35 -16.31 -29.28
CA MET A 712 -12.79 -16.87 -28.06
C MET A 712 -13.88 -17.25 -27.07
N SER A 713 -13.69 -18.38 -26.41
CA SER A 713 -14.53 -18.79 -25.28
C SER A 713 -13.68 -19.47 -24.23
N VAL A 714 -13.92 -19.15 -22.97
CA VAL A 714 -13.19 -19.72 -21.84
C VAL A 714 -14.06 -20.74 -21.10
N GLU A 715 -13.45 -21.84 -20.71
CA GLU A 715 -14.04 -22.90 -19.88
C GLU A 715 -13.08 -23.15 -18.72
N VAL A 716 -13.47 -22.77 -17.50
CA VAL A 716 -12.67 -23.05 -16.30
C VAL A 716 -12.69 -24.56 -16.02
N LEU A 717 -11.52 -25.18 -15.87
CA LEU A 717 -11.37 -26.63 -15.67
C LEU A 717 -11.13 -27.00 -14.21
N GLY A 718 -10.53 -26.09 -13.45
CA GLY A 718 -10.15 -26.23 -12.05
C GLY A 718 -9.77 -24.87 -11.45
N PRO A 719 -9.33 -24.83 -10.19
CA PRO A 719 -8.99 -23.57 -9.51
C PRO A 719 -7.81 -22.85 -10.17
N ASP A 720 -6.84 -23.61 -10.68
CA ASP A 720 -5.61 -23.11 -11.27
C ASP A 720 -5.52 -23.39 -12.79
N GLN A 721 -6.62 -23.82 -13.41
CA GLN A 721 -6.59 -24.24 -14.80
C GLN A 721 -7.85 -23.86 -15.57
N LEU A 722 -7.67 -23.31 -16.76
CA LEU A 722 -8.73 -23.02 -17.72
C LEU A 722 -8.40 -23.52 -19.12
N ARG A 723 -9.44 -23.70 -19.91
CA ARG A 723 -9.37 -23.98 -21.34
C ARG A 723 -9.87 -22.78 -22.11
N LEU A 724 -8.99 -22.17 -22.89
CA LEU A 724 -9.32 -21.09 -23.80
C LEU A 724 -9.46 -21.65 -25.22
N ARG A 725 -10.68 -21.67 -25.74
CA ARG A 725 -10.96 -22.02 -27.13
C ARG A 725 -10.81 -20.78 -27.99
N VAL A 726 -10.05 -20.88 -29.08
CA VAL A 726 -9.73 -19.78 -29.99
C VAL A 726 -9.99 -20.24 -31.42
N LEU A 727 -10.86 -19.53 -32.11
CA LEU A 727 -11.14 -19.73 -33.53
C LEU A 727 -10.25 -18.79 -34.37
N PRO A 728 -9.77 -19.23 -35.55
CA PRO A 728 -9.15 -18.31 -36.50
C PRO A 728 -10.22 -17.33 -37.03
N SER A 729 -9.84 -16.09 -37.35
CA SER A 729 -10.81 -15.04 -37.72
C SER A 729 -11.71 -15.42 -38.90
N ARG A 730 -11.18 -16.20 -39.86
CA ARG A 730 -11.94 -16.75 -40.99
C ARG A 730 -13.03 -17.78 -40.64
N ALA A 731 -12.93 -18.41 -39.47
CA ALA A 731 -13.87 -19.43 -39.00
C ALA A 731 -15.00 -18.86 -38.12
N VAL A 732 -14.98 -17.54 -37.83
CA VAL A 732 -16.09 -16.89 -37.13
C VAL A 732 -17.38 -17.04 -37.97
N PRO A 733 -18.49 -17.55 -37.39
CA PRO A 733 -19.72 -17.80 -38.12
C PRO A 733 -20.23 -16.58 -38.87
N SER A 734 -20.66 -16.77 -40.12
CA SER A 734 -21.09 -15.66 -40.98
C SER A 734 -22.36 -14.92 -40.50
N ASN A 735 -23.13 -15.55 -39.61
CA ASN A 735 -24.32 -14.99 -38.95
C ASN A 735 -23.98 -14.17 -37.69
N THR A 736 -22.71 -14.11 -37.26
CA THR A 736 -22.26 -13.17 -36.22
C THR A 736 -22.28 -11.77 -36.81
N VAL A 737 -23.33 -11.00 -36.48
CA VAL A 737 -23.53 -9.62 -36.95
C VAL A 737 -23.33 -8.69 -35.76
N HIS A 738 -22.41 -7.74 -35.91
CA HIS A 738 -22.15 -6.69 -34.95
C HIS A 738 -22.17 -5.35 -35.68
N VAL A 739 -23.35 -4.76 -35.85
CA VAL A 739 -23.49 -3.46 -36.55
C VAL A 739 -22.98 -2.35 -35.66
N LEU A 740 -22.04 -1.55 -36.17
CA LEU A 740 -21.56 -0.36 -35.46
C LEU A 740 -22.64 0.72 -35.40
N THR A 741 -22.82 1.35 -34.24
CA THR A 741 -23.60 2.59 -34.15
C THR A 741 -22.93 3.69 -34.95
N ALA A 742 -23.67 4.75 -35.30
CA ALA A 742 -23.10 5.90 -36.01
C ALA A 742 -21.91 6.51 -35.25
N GLU A 743 -22.01 6.62 -33.93
CA GLU A 743 -20.97 7.13 -33.04
C GLU A 743 -19.75 6.20 -32.98
N GLN A 744 -19.96 4.88 -32.86
CA GLN A 744 -18.86 3.90 -32.91
C GLN A 744 -18.13 3.96 -34.25
N ARG A 745 -18.88 4.04 -35.34
CA ARG A 745 -18.31 4.16 -36.69
C ARG A 745 -17.53 5.47 -36.84
N GLU A 746 -18.05 6.59 -36.35
CA GLU A 746 -17.34 7.87 -36.38
C GLU A 746 -16.04 7.82 -35.57
N ARG A 747 -16.07 7.24 -34.36
CA ARG A 747 -14.88 7.05 -33.52
C ARG A 747 -13.82 6.18 -34.19
N LEU A 748 -14.25 5.06 -34.78
CA LEU A 748 -13.38 4.10 -35.45
C LEU A 748 -12.89 4.56 -36.82
N LEU A 749 -13.40 5.67 -37.34
CA LEU A 749 -12.85 6.42 -38.48
C LEU A 749 -12.12 7.70 -38.03
N GLY A 750 -12.16 7.98 -36.73
CA GLY A 750 -11.57 9.13 -36.10
C GLY A 750 -10.05 9.13 -36.23
N SER A 751 -9.50 10.33 -36.14
CA SER A 751 -8.07 10.58 -36.15
C SER A 751 -7.72 11.35 -34.88
N ASP A 752 -6.65 10.91 -34.22
CA ASP A 752 -6.02 11.58 -33.09
C ASP A 752 -4.53 11.87 -33.43
N ASN A 753 -3.74 12.21 -32.41
CA ASN A 753 -2.32 12.55 -32.57
C ASN A 753 -1.43 11.36 -32.92
N MET A 754 -1.85 10.13 -32.66
CA MET A 754 -1.11 8.90 -32.98
C MET A 754 -1.53 8.35 -34.33
N VAL A 755 -2.83 8.26 -34.58
CA VAL A 755 -3.41 7.74 -35.82
C VAL A 755 -3.22 8.73 -36.97
N ARG A 756 -3.44 10.03 -36.77
CA ARG A 756 -3.23 11.07 -37.81
C ARG A 756 -3.80 10.73 -39.19
N ALA A 757 -4.90 9.97 -39.29
CA ALA A 757 -5.52 9.54 -40.54
C ALA A 757 -5.99 10.69 -41.46
N LYS A 758 -6.04 11.92 -40.94
CA LYS A 758 -6.33 13.14 -41.73
C LYS A 758 -5.09 13.75 -42.39
N ASP A 759 -3.87 13.31 -42.05
CA ASP A 759 -2.62 13.78 -42.64
C ASP A 759 -2.57 13.46 -44.14
N GLN A 760 -2.07 14.40 -44.93
CA GLN A 760 -2.05 14.25 -46.39
C GLN A 760 -1.19 13.07 -46.84
N LYS A 761 -0.06 12.80 -46.17
CA LYS A 761 0.83 11.68 -46.52
C LYS A 761 0.14 10.32 -46.36
N ILE A 762 -0.62 10.17 -45.28
CA ILE A 762 -1.43 8.97 -45.03
C ILE A 762 -2.55 8.85 -46.05
N ARG A 763 -3.26 9.96 -46.35
CA ARG A 763 -4.34 9.96 -47.33
C ARG A 763 -3.87 9.62 -48.74
N ASP A 764 -2.68 10.07 -49.13
CA ASP A 764 -2.11 9.76 -50.44
C ASP A 764 -1.84 8.25 -50.56
N VAL A 765 -1.26 7.64 -49.51
CA VAL A 765 -1.05 6.19 -49.44
C VAL A 765 -2.38 5.44 -49.42
N ALA A 766 -3.35 5.88 -48.60
CA ALA A 766 -4.67 5.26 -48.54
C ALA A 766 -5.39 5.30 -49.89
N ASN A 767 -5.35 6.44 -50.60
CA ASN A 767 -5.94 6.57 -51.94
C ASN A 767 -5.23 5.71 -52.98
N GLN A 768 -3.90 5.53 -52.87
CA GLN A 768 -3.14 4.66 -53.75
C GLN A 768 -3.51 3.18 -53.57
N LEU A 769 -3.75 2.76 -52.32
CA LEU A 769 -4.01 1.36 -51.97
C LEU A 769 -5.50 0.98 -52.00
N ARG A 770 -6.39 1.98 -52.03
CA ARG A 770 -7.84 1.77 -52.02
C ARG A 770 -8.35 1.12 -53.31
N ILE A 771 -9.12 0.05 -53.16
CA ILE A 771 -9.83 -0.63 -54.24
C ILE A 771 -11.31 -0.28 -54.13
N ALA A 772 -11.83 0.46 -55.12
CA ALA A 772 -13.18 1.01 -55.06
C ALA A 772 -14.25 -0.09 -54.96
N GLY A 773 -15.01 -0.08 -53.86
CA GLY A 773 -16.12 -1.02 -53.61
C GLY A 773 -15.70 -2.37 -53.05
N ASP A 774 -14.43 -2.56 -52.68
CA ASP A 774 -13.92 -3.81 -52.12
C ASP A 774 -13.01 -3.53 -50.91
N ASP A 775 -13.62 -3.45 -49.73
CA ASP A 775 -12.92 -3.19 -48.47
C ASP A 775 -12.01 -4.36 -48.07
N VAL A 776 -12.36 -5.61 -48.41
CA VAL A 776 -11.53 -6.79 -48.15
C VAL A 776 -10.26 -6.72 -48.99
N ALA A 777 -10.37 -6.44 -50.28
CA ALA A 777 -9.22 -6.29 -51.15
C ALA A 777 -8.38 -5.06 -50.76
N THR A 778 -9.03 -3.96 -50.33
CA THR A 778 -8.34 -2.78 -49.80
C THR A 778 -7.52 -3.14 -48.55
N VAL A 779 -8.10 -3.85 -47.58
CA VAL A 779 -7.39 -4.28 -46.37
C VAL A 779 -6.20 -5.18 -46.70
N ALA A 780 -6.39 -6.16 -47.59
CA ALA A 780 -5.30 -7.04 -48.01
C ALA A 780 -4.15 -6.27 -48.70
N ALA A 781 -4.48 -5.28 -49.53
CA ALA A 781 -3.50 -4.42 -50.17
C ALA A 781 -2.73 -3.56 -49.14
N VAL A 782 -3.44 -2.99 -48.15
CA VAL A 782 -2.82 -2.19 -47.07
C VAL A 782 -1.91 -3.04 -46.20
N VAL A 783 -2.38 -4.20 -45.73
CA VAL A 783 -1.60 -5.14 -44.92
C VAL A 783 -0.32 -5.56 -45.66
N SER A 784 -0.45 -5.97 -46.92
CA SER A 784 0.70 -6.40 -47.72
C SER A 784 1.69 -5.25 -47.96
N TRP A 785 1.17 -4.03 -48.17
CA TRP A 785 2.00 -2.86 -48.38
C TRP A 785 2.75 -2.44 -47.10
N VAL A 786 2.07 -2.39 -45.95
CA VAL A 786 2.70 -2.07 -44.66
C VAL A 786 3.76 -3.11 -44.31
N HIS A 787 3.44 -4.40 -44.51
CA HIS A 787 4.39 -5.49 -44.27
C HIS A 787 5.69 -5.34 -45.08
N GLN A 788 5.59 -4.89 -46.34
CA GLN A 788 6.75 -4.68 -47.21
C GLN A 788 7.45 -3.33 -46.96
N LYS A 789 6.70 -2.33 -46.49
CA LYS A 789 7.17 -0.96 -46.29
C LYS A 789 7.93 -0.79 -44.98
N VAL A 790 7.41 -1.38 -43.91
CA VAL A 790 7.98 -1.29 -42.57
C VAL A 790 8.97 -2.43 -42.40
N HIS A 791 10.13 -2.13 -41.82
CA HIS A 791 11.13 -3.09 -41.40
C HIS A 791 10.97 -3.32 -39.90
N TYR A 792 10.91 -4.59 -39.50
CA TYR A 792 10.71 -4.94 -38.10
C TYR A 792 11.93 -4.57 -37.27
N GLU A 793 11.74 -3.67 -36.32
CA GLU A 793 12.74 -3.21 -35.38
C GLU A 793 12.01 -2.89 -34.08
N ILE A 794 12.50 -3.43 -32.95
CA ILE A 794 11.91 -3.14 -31.64
C ILE A 794 12.01 -1.63 -31.41
N THR A 795 10.86 -0.97 -31.42
CA THR A 795 10.83 0.48 -31.33
C THR A 795 10.70 0.90 -29.88
N PRO A 796 11.54 1.84 -29.45
CA PRO A 796 11.49 2.32 -28.10
C PRO A 796 10.16 2.86 -27.57
N ASN A 797 9.49 3.60 -28.45
CA ASN A 797 8.38 4.46 -28.12
C ASN A 797 7.36 4.24 -29.22
N SER A 798 6.08 4.25 -28.87
CA SER A 798 5.03 4.26 -29.88
C SER A 798 5.17 5.49 -30.78
N LEU A 799 5.36 5.27 -32.08
CA LEU A 799 5.49 6.34 -33.06
C LEU A 799 4.11 6.71 -33.61
N ASP A 800 3.87 7.98 -33.92
CA ASP A 800 2.67 8.33 -34.68
C ASP A 800 2.75 7.77 -36.11
N ALA A 801 1.60 7.47 -36.72
CA ALA A 801 1.53 6.78 -38.00
C ALA A 801 2.21 7.52 -39.15
N VAL A 802 2.28 8.85 -39.12
CA VAL A 802 3.03 9.62 -40.15
C VAL A 802 4.52 9.39 -39.98
N THR A 803 5.00 9.41 -38.75
CA THR A 803 6.41 9.10 -38.43
C THR A 803 6.76 7.66 -38.79
N ILE A 804 5.89 6.69 -38.54
CA ILE A 804 6.09 5.28 -38.95
C ILE A 804 6.17 5.19 -40.47
N LEU A 805 5.24 5.83 -41.19
CA LEU A 805 5.22 5.87 -42.64
C LEU A 805 6.52 6.42 -43.24
N GLU A 806 7.08 7.46 -42.63
CA GLU A 806 8.30 8.13 -43.08
C GLU A 806 9.56 7.29 -42.79
N ARG A 807 9.67 6.76 -41.57
CA ARG A 807 10.83 5.98 -41.13
C ARG A 807 10.86 4.59 -41.75
N GLY A 808 9.69 3.97 -41.92
CA GLY A 808 9.56 2.59 -42.42
C GLY A 808 10.20 1.57 -41.47
N GLN A 809 10.17 1.82 -40.16
CA GLN A 809 10.72 0.94 -39.11
C GLN A 809 9.76 0.95 -37.92
N GLY A 810 9.65 -0.19 -37.22
CA GLY A 810 8.77 -0.33 -36.05
C GLY A 810 8.52 -1.78 -35.63
N ASP A 811 7.91 -1.99 -34.47
CA ASP A 811 7.49 -3.32 -34.00
C ASP A 811 6.01 -3.60 -34.30
N CYS A 812 5.45 -4.67 -33.71
CA CYS A 812 4.07 -5.07 -33.96
C CYS A 812 3.05 -3.94 -33.74
N THR A 813 3.31 -3.03 -32.80
CA THR A 813 2.48 -1.88 -32.48
C THR A 813 2.47 -0.88 -33.65
N GLU A 814 3.64 -0.53 -34.18
CA GLU A 814 3.81 0.37 -35.32
C GLU A 814 3.21 -0.19 -36.61
N TYR A 815 3.39 -1.50 -36.86
CA TYR A 815 2.77 -2.17 -38.01
C TYR A 815 1.24 -2.10 -37.91
N ALA A 816 0.68 -2.39 -36.74
CA ALA A 816 -0.75 -2.35 -36.49
C ALA A 816 -1.29 -0.92 -36.58
N LEU A 817 -0.63 0.06 -35.96
CA LEU A 817 -1.05 1.45 -35.91
C LEU A 817 -1.03 2.11 -37.30
N LEU A 818 0.02 1.91 -38.08
CA LEU A 818 0.08 2.43 -39.45
C LEU A 818 -1.01 1.79 -40.33
N THR A 819 -1.25 0.49 -40.16
CA THR A 819 -2.32 -0.21 -40.88
C THR A 819 -3.70 0.34 -40.52
N VAL A 820 -4.04 0.41 -39.23
CA VAL A 820 -5.30 1.02 -38.74
C VAL A 820 -5.47 2.42 -39.32
N THR A 821 -4.41 3.21 -39.29
CA THR A 821 -4.41 4.58 -39.78
C THR A 821 -4.76 4.68 -41.26
N ILE A 822 -4.10 3.87 -42.10
CA ILE A 822 -4.35 3.86 -43.56
C ILE A 822 -5.77 3.37 -43.84
N LEU A 823 -6.26 2.36 -43.12
CA LEU A 823 -7.63 1.85 -43.24
C LEU A 823 -8.68 2.92 -42.88
N ARG A 824 -8.48 3.62 -41.76
CA ARG A 824 -9.35 4.73 -41.35
C ARG A 824 -9.37 5.85 -42.38
N ALA A 825 -8.21 6.20 -42.95
CA ALA A 825 -8.11 7.17 -44.03
C ALA A 825 -8.80 6.70 -45.32
N ALA A 826 -8.84 5.39 -45.59
CA ALA A 826 -9.59 4.78 -46.70
C ALA A 826 -11.11 4.70 -46.44
N GLY A 827 -11.57 5.03 -45.23
CA GLY A 827 -12.98 5.00 -44.84
C GLY A 827 -13.43 3.67 -44.22
N ILE A 828 -12.50 2.80 -43.84
CA ILE A 828 -12.75 1.49 -43.24
C ILE A 828 -12.56 1.61 -41.72
N PRO A 829 -13.61 1.35 -40.90
CA PRO A 829 -13.48 1.42 -39.45
C PRO A 829 -12.50 0.36 -38.95
N ALA A 830 -11.49 0.77 -38.20
CA ALA A 830 -10.44 -0.12 -37.69
C ALA A 830 -9.97 0.30 -36.29
N ARG A 831 -9.47 -0.65 -35.51
CA ARG A 831 -8.87 -0.44 -34.19
C ARG A 831 -7.64 -1.33 -34.02
N LEU A 832 -6.76 -0.89 -33.13
CA LEU A 832 -5.71 -1.74 -32.60
C LEU A 832 -6.35 -2.87 -31.78
N GLN A 833 -5.71 -4.02 -31.84
CA GLN A 833 -6.04 -5.19 -31.04
C GLN A 833 -4.74 -5.70 -30.42
N GLU A 834 -4.77 -6.01 -29.13
CA GLU A 834 -3.60 -6.48 -28.39
C GLU A 834 -3.92 -7.79 -27.69
N GLY A 835 -2.88 -8.56 -27.40
CA GLY A 835 -3.00 -9.86 -26.73
C GLY A 835 -1.71 -10.66 -26.82
N MET A 836 -1.85 -11.97 -26.76
CA MET A 836 -0.73 -12.89 -26.90
C MET A 836 -0.79 -13.60 -28.26
N ALA A 837 0.35 -13.81 -28.91
CA ALA A 837 0.45 -14.53 -30.16
C ALA A 837 1.49 -15.64 -30.09
N ALA A 838 1.17 -16.79 -30.69
CA ALA A 838 2.11 -17.87 -30.85
C ALA A 838 3.20 -17.48 -31.86
N SER A 839 4.46 -17.52 -31.42
CA SER A 839 5.65 -17.26 -32.23
C SER A 839 6.68 -18.36 -31.97
N GLY A 840 6.90 -19.22 -32.97
CA GLY A 840 7.80 -20.36 -32.81
C GLY A 840 7.28 -21.40 -31.80
N ASP A 841 8.04 -21.62 -30.72
CA ASP A 841 7.69 -22.45 -29.56
C ASP A 841 7.30 -21.62 -28.33
N GLU A 842 6.97 -20.34 -28.52
CA GLU A 842 6.60 -19.43 -27.45
C GLU A 842 5.28 -18.71 -27.75
N MET A 843 4.66 -18.20 -26.69
CA MET A 843 3.51 -17.32 -26.69
C MET A 843 3.98 -15.96 -26.21
N VAL A 844 3.98 -14.95 -27.08
CA VAL A 844 4.58 -13.63 -26.84
C VAL A 844 3.52 -12.52 -26.88
N ALA A 845 3.75 -11.41 -26.18
CA ALA A 845 2.90 -10.22 -26.35
C ALA A 845 2.93 -9.73 -27.80
N HIS A 846 1.78 -9.34 -28.34
CA HIS A 846 1.65 -8.94 -29.74
C HIS A 846 0.49 -7.98 -30.00
N ALA A 847 0.66 -7.08 -30.95
CA ALA A 847 -0.36 -6.17 -31.43
C ALA A 847 -0.71 -6.44 -32.91
N TRP A 848 -2.00 -6.35 -33.25
CA TRP A 848 -2.54 -6.53 -34.59
C TRP A 848 -3.77 -5.64 -34.84
N VAL A 849 -4.49 -5.87 -35.94
CA VAL A 849 -5.56 -4.97 -36.39
C VAL A 849 -6.91 -5.69 -36.45
N ALA A 850 -7.90 -5.10 -35.78
CA ALA A 850 -9.30 -5.42 -36.00
C ALA A 850 -9.97 -4.35 -36.88
N TRP A 851 -10.68 -4.76 -37.92
CA TRP A 851 -11.40 -3.89 -38.84
C TRP A 851 -12.84 -4.37 -39.04
N HIS A 852 -13.72 -3.45 -39.43
CA HIS A 852 -15.14 -3.72 -39.58
C HIS A 852 -15.54 -3.73 -41.05
N ASP A 853 -16.14 -4.84 -41.51
CA ASP A 853 -16.55 -5.03 -42.91
C ASP A 853 -17.94 -4.46 -43.25
N GLY A 854 -18.52 -3.69 -42.32
CA GLY A 854 -19.90 -3.19 -42.39
C GLY A 854 -20.90 -4.10 -41.68
N THR A 855 -20.56 -5.36 -41.42
CA THR A 855 -21.44 -6.31 -40.71
C THR A 855 -20.80 -6.92 -39.48
N ARG A 856 -19.49 -7.16 -39.49
CA ARG A 856 -18.78 -7.84 -38.40
C ARG A 856 -17.32 -7.42 -38.31
N TRP A 857 -16.72 -7.73 -37.17
CA TRP A 857 -15.28 -7.59 -36.96
C TRP A 857 -14.50 -8.69 -37.68
N ARG A 858 -13.38 -8.29 -38.26
CA ARG A 858 -12.37 -9.14 -38.88
C ARG A 858 -11.02 -8.68 -38.41
N GLU A 859 -10.06 -9.60 -38.38
CA GLU A 859 -8.75 -9.29 -37.83
C GLU A 859 -7.64 -9.71 -38.80
N VAL A 860 -6.61 -8.87 -38.91
CA VAL A 860 -5.48 -9.03 -39.80
C VAL A 860 -4.19 -8.73 -39.05
N ASP A 861 -3.08 -9.34 -39.48
CA ASP A 861 -1.76 -9.13 -38.87
C ASP A 861 -0.79 -8.57 -39.92
N PRO A 862 -0.55 -7.24 -39.91
CA PRO A 862 0.41 -6.61 -40.81
C PRO A 862 1.86 -6.99 -40.52
N THR A 863 2.19 -7.37 -39.29
CA THR A 863 3.55 -7.83 -38.92
C THR A 863 3.86 -9.14 -39.62
N ALA A 864 2.90 -10.08 -39.66
CA ALA A 864 3.01 -11.34 -40.38
C ALA A 864 2.64 -11.23 -41.88
N GLY A 865 2.12 -10.08 -42.33
CA GLY A 865 1.66 -9.87 -43.70
C GLY A 865 0.40 -10.67 -44.06
N THR A 866 -0.41 -11.07 -43.07
CA THR A 866 -1.56 -11.95 -43.28
C THR A 866 -2.88 -11.18 -43.25
N ALA A 867 -3.74 -11.44 -44.24
CA ALA A 867 -5.07 -10.83 -44.34
C ALA A 867 -6.14 -11.51 -43.46
N SER A 868 -5.71 -12.38 -42.54
CA SER A 868 -6.53 -12.99 -41.50
C SER A 868 -5.63 -13.47 -40.37
N VAL A 869 -5.95 -13.13 -39.13
CA VAL A 869 -5.30 -13.74 -37.96
C VAL A 869 -5.76 -15.18 -37.75
N SER A 870 -4.90 -15.93 -37.07
CA SER A 870 -5.02 -17.37 -36.88
C SER A 870 -5.53 -17.71 -35.46
N ALA A 871 -5.75 -18.98 -35.15
CA ALA A 871 -6.05 -19.40 -33.77
C ALA A 871 -4.86 -19.22 -32.82
N GLY A 872 -3.67 -18.90 -33.33
CA GLY A 872 -2.49 -18.52 -32.54
C GLY A 872 -2.55 -17.12 -31.91
N HIS A 873 -3.55 -16.29 -32.24
CA HIS A 873 -3.73 -14.95 -31.70
C HIS A 873 -4.84 -14.95 -30.64
N LEU A 874 -4.45 -14.78 -29.38
CA LEU A 874 -5.31 -14.75 -28.21
C LEU A 874 -5.51 -13.30 -27.78
N GLU A 875 -6.73 -12.77 -27.92
CA GLU A 875 -7.12 -11.49 -27.32
C GLU A 875 -7.31 -11.71 -25.82
N ILE A 876 -6.24 -11.50 -25.05
CA ILE A 876 -6.22 -11.54 -23.59
C ILE A 876 -5.45 -10.34 -23.06
N GLU A 877 -5.76 -9.87 -21.85
CA GLU A 877 -5.14 -8.67 -21.27
C GLU A 877 -3.63 -8.87 -21.11
N VAL A 878 -2.86 -8.15 -21.94
CA VAL A 878 -1.41 -8.35 -22.10
C VAL A 878 -0.66 -8.05 -20.80
N VAL A 879 -1.10 -7.02 -20.08
CA VAL A 879 -0.46 -6.59 -18.83
C VAL A 879 -0.54 -7.71 -17.81
N ASP A 880 -1.75 -8.16 -17.48
CA ASP A 880 -1.99 -9.24 -16.50
C ASP A 880 -1.21 -10.50 -16.84
N VAL A 881 -1.21 -10.90 -18.12
CA VAL A 881 -0.51 -12.11 -18.58
C VAL A 881 1.01 -11.96 -18.45
N LEU A 882 1.58 -10.80 -18.77
CA LEU A 882 3.03 -10.56 -18.61
C LEU A 882 3.45 -10.54 -17.13
N ALA A 883 2.59 -10.03 -16.24
CA ALA A 883 2.77 -10.15 -14.78
C ALA A 883 2.93 -11.62 -14.39
N MET A 884 1.94 -12.42 -14.77
CA MET A 884 1.88 -13.82 -14.38
C MET A 884 3.02 -14.63 -15.01
N ILE A 885 3.43 -14.36 -16.26
CA ILE A 885 4.61 -15.00 -16.86
C ILE A 885 5.87 -14.66 -16.06
N SER A 886 6.05 -13.40 -15.66
CA SER A 886 7.21 -12.94 -14.89
C SER A 886 7.28 -13.58 -13.49
N LEU A 887 6.12 -13.89 -12.91
CA LEU A 887 5.99 -14.56 -11.62
C LEU A 887 5.99 -16.10 -11.73
N GLY A 888 6.04 -16.67 -12.93
CA GLY A 888 5.96 -18.12 -13.15
C GLY A 888 4.56 -18.71 -12.96
N GLN A 889 3.53 -17.86 -12.97
CA GLN A 889 2.12 -18.14 -12.69
C GLN A 889 1.28 -18.21 -13.98
N PHE A 890 1.90 -18.25 -15.16
CA PHE A 890 1.20 -18.44 -16.44
C PHE A 890 1.93 -19.44 -17.31
N GLU A 891 1.33 -20.62 -17.49
CA GLU A 891 1.87 -21.68 -18.31
C GLU A 891 0.83 -22.27 -19.26
N VAL A 892 1.15 -22.33 -20.56
CA VAL A 892 0.35 -23.10 -21.51
C VAL A 892 0.74 -24.58 -21.40
N THR A 893 -0.08 -25.37 -20.72
CA THR A 893 0.26 -26.77 -20.40
C THR A 893 -0.15 -27.74 -21.52
N ALA A 894 -1.19 -27.41 -22.31
CA ALA A 894 -1.57 -28.21 -23.47
C ALA A 894 -2.20 -27.37 -24.59
N ILE A 895 -2.10 -27.85 -25.83
CA ILE A 895 -2.81 -27.28 -27.00
C ILE A 895 -3.48 -28.39 -27.80
N GLU A 896 -4.80 -28.36 -27.84
CA GLU A 896 -5.66 -29.34 -28.51
C GLU A 896 -6.30 -28.73 -29.77
N GLN A 897 -6.53 -29.55 -30.81
CA GLN A 897 -7.33 -29.12 -31.97
C GLN A 897 -8.83 -29.26 -31.64
N ILE A 898 -9.62 -28.25 -32.03
CA ILE A 898 -11.07 -28.29 -31.96
C ILE A 898 -11.57 -28.94 -33.25
N GLU A 899 -12.22 -30.10 -33.15
CA GLU A 899 -12.90 -30.71 -34.30
C GLU A 899 -14.03 -29.78 -34.79
N PRO A 900 -14.19 -29.58 -36.11
CA PRO A 900 -15.07 -28.57 -36.70
C PRO A 900 -16.57 -28.77 -36.49
#